data_AF-A0A9D9N401-F1
#
_entry.id   AF-A0A9D9N401-F1
#
_cell.length_a   1.000
_cell.length_b   1.000
_cell.length_c   1.000
_cell.angle_alpha   90.00
_cell.angle_beta   90.00
_cell.angle_gamma   90.00
#
_symmetry.space_group_name_H-M   'P 1'
#
loop_
_entity.id
_entity.type
_entity.pdbx_description
1 polymer ?
#
loop_
_entity_poly.entity_id
_entity_poly.type
_entity_poly.pdbx_seq_one_letter_code
_entity_poly.pdbx_strand_id
1 'polypeptide(L)'
;MKKNIFIAGAFAIVLAGCQDDNIGRNGEPASAGDEVLFSVEHADFDFNESSGSRTIYGERNGNSYPIYWVNGDKIGIFCPQGSSSDNTSQFDYQVMVENEESTVGTLAKVNPGENGLQWGDGDEHDFYAIYPASASEGGISATEVKCNIPLSQDPLRIEYDAETGTYMAYPNMNYAYMYAHQQVSRLNQGNQPISLNFKPLVTVLEITVNGPSSTPEGGDWQISQINVRSNENITGDFKLTVTDDPEDLDDGKCTSVANGTVSNLLSINTYYNGEPVTLKAGEKLVVKAFMLPYANPDASTTTVTVTLGTGSVTKTLSTADIQSGKINITSLPALPMALETNTYYWMSAMDSRTYVSQLSIPGSHNSYSFDEDLQRGENTQMTAFQTMNIEDQFAMGARAFSFMVGFDRNEALEAVKYDSSFGSHYSNWNNDYNMYVYDGGNQGDNFETALDNYVSMLQNAVNDYPVKGRTCLDFIVLNIDYKQITSSGVDSRDKYTEVRRWIREVDRILNQSKYQGIFVTDVNSKTTLKDLAGKIVVFVNYQAPTFPVSEGACKEGWGGYGEQYEGYTYVPSSSNQYILTRRVYNESGEELTDSFWNLNDRDITYPYYLTPEGTATGLQVWKQTLQRLDNPSLSSYPYYDDYSGRISTKVNITKSFFQTAITNNTQEGDAGLNQWYVNDLGGFCVVNESGSYNPDNGDSGNTVLAAHEVNSEIYNYLIDPDNNSGPLGVVLMNFFGVERMDDESASNLNIYGEWLSRTIIENNYNFFLKRAE
;
A
#
# COMPACT_ATOMS: atom_id res chain seq x y z
N MET A 1 -17.46 35.66 -23.95
CA MET A 1 -17.34 36.53 -22.77
C MET A 1 -17.27 35.66 -21.52
N LYS A 2 -16.06 35.40 -21.01
CA LYS A 2 -15.84 34.86 -19.65
C LYS A 2 -15.22 35.99 -18.84
N LYS A 3 -15.62 36.16 -17.58
CA LYS A 3 -15.15 37.26 -16.72
C LYS A 3 -13.81 36.88 -16.10
N ASN A 4 -12.71 37.47 -16.58
CA ASN A 4 -11.44 37.42 -15.87
C ASN A 4 -11.55 38.33 -14.63
N ILE A 5 -11.51 37.74 -13.44
CA ILE A 5 -11.36 38.49 -12.20
C ILE A 5 -9.87 38.74 -12.01
N PHE A 6 -9.39 39.89 -12.48
CA PHE A 6 -8.07 40.40 -12.10
C PHE A 6 -8.11 40.76 -10.61
N ILE A 7 -7.56 39.90 -9.76
CA ILE A 7 -7.21 40.28 -8.38
C ILE A 7 -5.88 41.02 -8.46
N ALA A 8 -5.95 42.32 -8.71
CA ALA A 8 -4.80 43.22 -8.61
C ALA A 8 -4.48 43.47 -7.14
N GLY A 9 -3.84 42.49 -6.49
CA GLY A 9 -3.25 42.64 -5.17
C GLY A 9 -2.01 43.53 -5.25
N ALA A 10 -2.09 44.75 -4.74
CA ALA A 10 -0.94 45.63 -4.62
C ALA A 10 -0.02 45.15 -3.49
N PHE A 11 0.88 44.21 -3.79
CA PHE A 11 1.93 43.80 -2.86
C PHE A 11 2.91 44.94 -2.66
N ALA A 12 3.04 45.39 -1.41
CA ALA A 12 3.99 46.44 -1.06
C ALA A 12 5.40 45.85 -1.01
N ILE A 13 6.26 46.26 -1.95
CA ILE A 13 7.71 46.21 -1.76
C ILE A 13 8.00 47.14 -0.57
N VAL A 14 8.30 46.57 0.59
CA VAL A 14 8.56 47.35 1.81
C VAL A 14 9.97 47.94 1.73
N LEU A 15 10.06 49.11 1.09
CA LEU A 15 11.14 50.07 1.32
C LEU A 15 10.88 50.76 2.67
N ALA A 16 11.43 50.22 3.75
CA ALA A 16 11.46 50.84 5.07
C ALA A 16 12.92 50.93 5.55
N GLY A 17 13.43 52.08 6.01
CA GLY A 17 12.81 53.40 6.11
C GLY A 17 13.87 54.51 6.22
N CYS A 18 13.44 55.77 6.17
CA CYS A 18 14.27 56.94 5.90
C CYS A 18 15.55 57.08 6.75
N GLN A 19 16.71 57.08 6.07
CA GLN A 19 17.60 58.24 6.09
C GLN A 19 17.63 58.85 4.69
N ASP A 20 17.54 60.18 4.60
CA ASP A 20 17.81 60.92 3.36
C ASP A 20 19.30 60.77 2.99
N ASP A 21 19.61 60.95 1.69
CA ASP A 21 20.94 60.96 1.08
C ASP A 21 21.74 59.63 1.12
N ASN A 22 21.44 58.71 0.18
CA ASN A 22 22.40 58.29 -0.88
C ASN A 22 21.83 57.14 -1.75
N ILE A 23 21.02 57.47 -2.76
CA ILE A 23 20.81 56.55 -3.89
C ILE A 23 22.08 56.56 -4.75
N GLY A 24 22.92 55.54 -4.58
CA GLY A 24 24.06 55.27 -5.46
C GLY A 24 25.44 55.33 -4.80
N ARG A 25 25.74 54.38 -3.91
CA ARG A 25 27.11 54.01 -3.53
C ARG A 25 27.25 52.49 -3.44
N ASN A 26 28.23 51.95 -4.16
CA ASN A 26 28.67 50.56 -4.02
C ASN A 26 29.70 50.51 -2.88
N GLY A 27 29.59 49.54 -1.96
CA GLY A 27 30.63 49.27 -0.95
C GLY A 27 30.62 50.17 0.30
N GLU A 28 29.46 50.60 0.78
CA GLU A 28 29.34 51.06 2.19
C GLU A 28 28.91 49.86 3.08
N PRO A 29 29.45 49.69 4.30
CA PRO A 29 29.11 48.53 5.16
C PRO A 29 27.65 48.47 5.58
N ALA A 30 27.07 47.26 5.59
CA ALA A 30 25.79 46.99 6.25
C ALA A 30 25.98 46.93 7.79
N SER A 31 24.95 47.34 8.54
CA SER A 31 24.97 47.35 10.00
C SER A 31 24.48 46.03 10.56
N ALA A 32 25.04 45.60 11.69
CA ALA A 32 24.48 44.48 12.45
C ALA A 32 23.03 44.80 12.86
N GLY A 33 22.12 43.87 12.60
CA GLY A 33 20.68 44.03 12.78
C GLY A 33 19.91 44.59 11.57
N ASP A 34 20.58 45.03 10.49
CA ASP A 34 19.87 45.37 9.24
C ASP A 34 19.32 44.09 8.57
N GLU A 35 18.16 44.16 7.90
CA GLU A 35 17.61 43.01 7.15
C GLU A 35 18.46 42.71 5.90
N VAL A 36 18.71 41.43 5.63
CA VAL A 36 19.46 40.99 4.46
C VAL A 36 18.53 40.91 3.23
N LEU A 37 18.95 41.53 2.13
CA LEU A 37 18.27 41.48 0.84
C LEU A 37 18.86 40.37 -0.04
N PHE A 38 18.02 39.67 -0.79
CA PHE A 38 18.44 38.54 -1.64
C PHE A 38 17.85 38.60 -3.05
N SER A 39 18.66 38.18 -4.02
CA SER A 39 18.25 37.77 -5.37
C SER A 39 18.57 36.30 -5.58
N VAL A 40 17.86 35.66 -6.51
CA VAL A 40 18.03 34.24 -6.82
C VAL A 40 18.34 34.01 -8.28
N GLU A 41 19.42 33.29 -8.50
CA GLU A 41 19.85 32.72 -9.76
C GLU A 41 19.73 31.19 -9.65
N HIS A 42 20.05 30.49 -10.73
CA HIS A 42 19.53 29.16 -11.04
C HIS A 42 20.63 28.32 -11.73
N ALA A 43 20.66 26.97 -11.69
CA ALA A 43 21.62 26.13 -12.46
C ALA A 43 20.99 24.94 -13.20
N ASP A 44 21.47 24.68 -14.43
CA ASP A 44 20.87 23.83 -15.47
C ASP A 44 20.93 22.35 -15.09
N PHE A 45 19.89 21.61 -15.44
CA PHE A 45 20.04 20.18 -15.65
C PHE A 45 20.67 19.93 -17.03
N ASP A 46 22.00 20.03 -17.06
CA ASP A 46 22.84 19.70 -18.23
C ASP A 46 23.06 18.19 -18.39
N PHE A 47 23.18 17.73 -19.64
CA PHE A 47 23.76 16.40 -19.90
C PHE A 47 25.29 16.38 -19.71
N ASN A 48 25.99 17.52 -19.83
CA ASN A 48 27.41 17.72 -19.46
C ASN A 48 27.81 19.22 -19.47
N GLU A 49 28.26 19.72 -18.31
CA GLU A 49 28.91 21.03 -18.02
C GLU A 49 28.11 22.36 -18.23
N SER A 50 27.50 22.82 -17.12
CA SER A 50 27.21 24.20 -16.65
C SER A 50 26.50 25.24 -17.55
N SER A 51 25.53 26.07 -17.07
CA SER A 51 24.77 26.11 -15.80
C SER A 51 23.72 27.25 -15.80
N GLY A 52 22.41 26.95 -15.85
CA GLY A 52 21.31 27.88 -15.55
C GLY A 52 19.85 27.33 -15.52
N SER A 53 19.29 26.90 -14.38
CA SER A 53 17.89 26.47 -14.25
C SER A 53 17.28 26.42 -12.84
N ARG A 54 15.95 26.49 -12.82
CA ARG A 54 15.05 26.93 -11.77
C ARG A 54 13.98 25.84 -11.43
N THR A 55 12.65 26.06 -11.49
CA THR A 55 11.62 25.14 -10.94
C THR A 55 10.63 24.47 -11.90
N ILE A 56 9.96 25.10 -12.89
CA ILE A 56 9.23 24.34 -13.95
C ILE A 56 10.07 24.07 -15.21
N TYR A 57 10.12 22.83 -15.71
CA TYR A 57 10.86 22.51 -16.94
C TYR A 57 10.30 23.28 -18.14
N GLY A 58 11.15 24.07 -18.79
CA GLY A 58 10.87 24.67 -20.09
C GLY A 58 11.06 23.67 -21.24
N GLU A 59 10.83 24.12 -22.48
CA GLU A 59 11.12 23.29 -23.65
C GLU A 59 12.60 22.91 -23.73
N ARG A 60 12.88 21.65 -24.08
CA ARG A 60 14.23 21.10 -24.16
C ARG A 60 15.08 21.90 -25.16
N ASN A 61 16.14 22.54 -24.68
CA ASN A 61 17.05 23.32 -25.51
C ASN A 61 18.32 22.52 -25.83
N GLY A 62 18.21 21.60 -26.78
CA GLY A 62 19.33 20.76 -27.22
C GLY A 62 19.83 19.80 -26.13
N ASN A 63 20.89 20.23 -25.42
CA ASN A 63 21.59 19.44 -24.40
C ASN A 63 21.39 19.92 -22.94
N SER A 64 20.43 20.80 -22.69
CA SER A 64 19.91 21.08 -21.36
C SER A 64 18.37 21.12 -21.36
N TYR A 65 17.80 21.02 -20.17
CA TYR A 65 16.46 21.55 -19.93
C TYR A 65 16.60 22.86 -19.15
N PRO A 66 16.25 24.02 -19.74
CA PRO A 66 16.01 25.19 -18.91
C PRO A 66 14.84 24.85 -17.98
N ILE A 67 14.86 25.42 -16.79
CA ILE A 67 13.79 25.31 -15.80
C ILE A 67 13.53 26.75 -15.31
N TYR A 68 12.32 27.12 -14.87
CA TYR A 68 11.93 28.52 -14.53
C TYR A 68 11.17 28.66 -13.18
N TRP A 69 11.60 29.58 -12.27
CA TRP A 69 10.97 29.96 -10.97
C TRP A 69 9.54 30.38 -11.27
N VAL A 70 8.63 30.00 -10.40
CA VAL A 70 7.24 30.41 -10.39
C VAL A 70 7.05 31.40 -9.23
N ASN A 71 6.28 32.46 -9.47
CA ASN A 71 5.84 33.38 -8.42
C ASN A 71 5.06 32.59 -7.35
N GLY A 72 5.68 32.37 -6.19
CA GLY A 72 5.14 31.43 -5.19
C GLY A 72 6.16 30.46 -4.61
N ASP A 73 7.23 30.15 -5.35
CA ASP A 73 8.28 29.24 -4.90
C ASP A 73 8.88 29.71 -3.58
N LYS A 74 9.09 28.77 -2.66
CA LYS A 74 9.67 29.05 -1.34
C LYS A 74 11.09 28.51 -1.24
N ILE A 75 11.97 29.33 -0.68
CA ILE A 75 13.38 29.02 -0.44
C ILE A 75 13.66 29.23 1.04
N GLY A 76 14.24 28.22 1.69
CA GLY A 76 14.71 28.31 3.06
C GLY A 76 16.15 28.82 3.06
N ILE A 77 16.43 29.88 3.80
CA ILE A 77 17.78 30.46 3.95
C ILE A 77 18.24 30.34 5.39
N PHE A 78 19.48 29.90 5.58
CA PHE A 78 20.17 29.81 6.87
C PHE A 78 21.48 30.62 6.82
N CYS A 79 21.83 31.26 7.92
CA CYS A 79 23.14 31.88 8.13
C CYS A 79 23.52 31.75 9.62
N PRO A 80 24.53 30.92 9.97
CA PRO A 80 24.95 30.74 11.36
C PRO A 80 25.54 32.03 11.98
N GLN A 81 25.98 32.98 11.17
CA GLN A 81 26.54 34.25 11.62
C GLN A 81 25.50 35.40 11.74
N GLY A 82 24.22 35.19 11.39
CA GLY A 82 23.18 36.23 11.46
C GLY A 82 22.83 36.67 12.89
N SER A 83 22.23 37.85 13.09
CA SER A 83 21.86 38.33 14.44
C SER A 83 20.67 37.60 15.07
N SER A 84 19.97 36.78 14.29
CA SER A 84 18.88 35.90 14.71
C SER A 84 19.30 34.42 14.87
N SER A 85 20.60 34.10 14.82
CA SER A 85 21.09 32.72 14.81
C SER A 85 21.12 32.06 16.19
N ASP A 86 20.07 31.30 16.50
CA ASP A 86 20.34 29.91 16.90
C ASP A 86 20.85 29.19 15.64
N ASN A 87 21.93 28.39 15.75
CA ASN A 87 22.67 27.75 14.63
C ASN A 87 21.88 26.66 13.85
N THR A 88 20.55 26.76 13.85
CA THR A 88 19.58 25.82 13.29
C THR A 88 18.37 26.54 12.64
N SER A 89 18.26 27.87 12.77
CA SER A 89 17.07 28.64 12.41
C SER A 89 17.00 29.04 10.94
N GLN A 90 16.17 28.35 10.17
CA GLN A 90 15.83 28.66 8.77
C GLN A 90 14.82 29.82 8.67
N PHE A 91 15.00 30.69 7.68
CA PHE A 91 14.07 31.74 7.29
C PHE A 91 13.52 31.48 5.88
N ASP A 92 12.20 31.44 5.75
CA ASP A 92 11.52 31.19 4.46
C ASP A 92 11.26 32.48 3.69
N TYR A 93 11.70 32.48 2.43
CA TYR A 93 11.49 33.55 1.46
C TYR A 93 10.69 33.06 0.26
N GLN A 94 9.89 33.94 -0.33
CA GLN A 94 9.12 33.67 -1.55
C GLN A 94 9.80 34.33 -2.76
N VAL A 95 9.91 33.57 -3.86
CA VAL A 95 10.48 34.06 -5.11
C VAL A 95 9.49 34.94 -5.88
N MET A 96 10.00 36.06 -6.40
CA MET A 96 9.29 37.03 -7.22
C MET A 96 9.99 37.22 -8.57
N VAL A 97 9.24 37.05 -9.67
CA VAL A 97 9.72 37.10 -11.06
C VAL A 97 8.80 37.93 -11.95
N GLU A 98 9.39 38.61 -12.94
CA GLU A 98 8.66 39.50 -13.85
C GLU A 98 7.84 38.75 -14.91
N ASN A 99 8.28 37.55 -15.30
CA ASN A 99 7.61 36.70 -16.29
C ASN A 99 7.95 35.21 -16.09
N GLU A 100 7.16 34.36 -16.74
CA GLU A 100 7.17 32.89 -16.55
C GLU A 100 8.45 32.21 -17.08
N GLU A 101 9.14 32.81 -18.08
CA GLU A 101 10.39 32.30 -18.69
C GLU A 101 11.66 32.99 -18.16
N SER A 102 11.56 33.78 -17.09
CA SER A 102 12.75 34.43 -16.51
C SER A 102 13.77 33.39 -16.04
N THR A 103 15.00 33.82 -15.78
CA THR A 103 16.08 32.98 -15.25
C THR A 103 16.54 33.43 -13.86
N VAL A 104 16.14 34.63 -13.47
CA VAL A 104 16.49 35.30 -12.21
C VAL A 104 15.25 35.79 -11.47
N GLY A 105 15.35 36.00 -10.16
CA GLY A 105 14.26 36.51 -9.34
C GLY A 105 14.76 37.34 -8.16
N THR A 106 13.84 38.04 -7.50
CA THR A 106 14.08 38.69 -6.19
C THR A 106 13.37 37.90 -5.10
N LEU A 107 13.86 37.96 -3.87
CA LEU A 107 13.22 37.30 -2.74
C LEU A 107 12.45 38.30 -1.87
N ALA A 108 11.21 37.97 -1.57
CA ALA A 108 10.37 38.65 -0.61
C ALA A 108 10.17 37.80 0.64
N LYS A 109 10.01 38.43 1.81
CA LYS A 109 9.65 37.72 3.04
C LYS A 109 8.25 37.10 2.90
N VAL A 110 8.08 35.83 3.30
CA VAL A 110 6.76 35.17 3.31
C VAL A 110 5.77 35.92 4.21
N ASN A 111 6.25 36.43 5.35
CA ASN A 111 5.49 37.27 6.27
C ASN A 111 6.07 38.70 6.30
N PRO A 112 5.47 39.69 5.58
CA PRO A 112 6.03 41.05 5.50
C PRO A 112 6.10 41.82 6.83
N GLY A 113 5.34 41.39 7.84
CA GLY A 113 5.29 42.00 9.18
C GLY A 113 6.29 41.42 10.19
N GLU A 114 7.06 40.40 9.81
CA GLU A 114 8.11 39.79 10.62
C GLU A 114 9.49 40.22 10.10
N ASN A 115 10.51 40.14 10.96
CA ASN A 115 11.90 40.32 10.53
C ASN A 115 12.32 39.09 9.71
N GLY A 116 12.98 39.33 8.57
CA GLY A 116 13.71 38.29 7.86
C GLY A 116 15.04 37.97 8.55
N LEU A 117 15.93 37.31 7.81
CA LEU A 117 17.31 37.13 8.21
C LEU A 117 18.01 38.49 8.32
N GLN A 118 18.78 38.70 9.39
CA GLN A 118 19.43 39.97 9.73
C GLN A 118 20.94 39.78 9.90
N TRP A 119 21.75 40.77 9.51
CA TRP A 119 23.21 40.73 9.68
C TRP A 119 23.61 40.59 11.15
N GLY A 120 24.60 39.76 11.46
CA GLY A 120 25.20 39.67 12.78
C GLY A 120 26.38 40.63 12.99
N ASP A 121 27.01 40.54 14.16
CA ASP A 121 28.16 41.38 14.53
C ASP A 121 29.47 41.01 13.81
N GLY A 122 29.53 39.83 13.17
CA GLY A 122 30.68 39.36 12.39
C GLY A 122 30.90 40.19 11.12
N ASP A 123 32.06 40.06 10.48
CA ASP A 123 32.33 40.74 9.20
C ASP A 123 31.94 39.86 7.99
N GLU A 124 32.24 38.56 8.05
CA GLU A 124 31.88 37.56 7.04
C GLU A 124 30.65 36.74 7.47
N HIS A 125 29.79 36.41 6.52
CA HIS A 125 28.56 35.66 6.71
C HIS A 125 28.38 34.63 5.58
N ASP A 126 28.06 33.40 5.94
CA ASP A 126 27.78 32.33 4.97
C ASP A 126 26.28 32.14 4.85
N PHE A 127 25.77 32.32 3.63
CA PHE A 127 24.34 32.17 3.33
C PHE A 127 24.11 30.86 2.58
N TYR A 128 23.39 29.96 3.22
CA TYR A 128 23.02 28.65 2.71
C TYR A 128 21.53 28.68 2.36
N ALA A 129 21.17 28.28 1.15
CA ALA A 129 19.80 28.31 0.70
C ALA A 129 19.38 26.99 0.06
N ILE A 130 18.18 26.53 0.39
CA ILE A 130 17.61 25.25 -0.08
C ILE A 130 16.28 25.53 -0.76
N TYR A 131 16.12 24.96 -1.96
CA TYR A 131 14.84 24.91 -2.66
C TYR A 131 14.33 23.45 -2.73
N PRO A 132 13.01 23.23 -2.51
CA PRO A 132 12.08 24.14 -1.86
C PRO A 132 12.41 24.25 -0.36
N ALA A 133 11.93 25.31 0.28
CA ALA A 133 12.06 25.50 1.73
C ALA A 133 11.60 24.27 2.55
N SER A 134 10.58 23.56 2.04
CA SER A 134 9.99 22.36 2.64
C SER A 134 10.78 21.07 2.43
N ALA A 135 11.88 21.08 1.65
CA ALA A 135 12.78 19.93 1.57
C ALA A 135 13.65 19.78 2.83
N SER A 136 13.86 20.89 3.55
CA SER A 136 14.51 20.95 4.85
C SER A 136 13.50 20.67 5.96
N GLU A 137 13.82 19.70 6.82
CA GLU A 137 13.16 19.48 8.11
C GLU A 137 13.80 20.31 9.23
N GLY A 138 14.81 21.13 8.91
CA GLY A 138 15.54 22.00 9.84
C GLY A 138 17.05 21.75 9.86
N GLY A 139 17.80 22.78 10.26
CA GLY A 139 19.22 22.65 10.55
C GLY A 139 19.44 21.77 11.76
N ILE A 140 20.22 20.69 11.62
CA ILE A 140 20.67 19.86 12.74
C ILE A 140 21.82 20.58 13.48
N SER A 141 22.66 21.27 12.71
CA SER A 141 23.78 22.08 13.18
C SER A 141 24.15 23.12 12.13
N ALA A 142 25.17 23.94 12.41
CA ALA A 142 25.73 24.88 11.43
C ALA A 142 26.28 24.20 10.16
N THR A 143 26.56 22.88 10.19
CA THR A 143 27.18 22.13 9.08
C THR A 143 26.33 20.97 8.54
N GLU A 144 25.11 20.79 9.04
CA GLU A 144 24.22 19.70 8.63
C GLU A 144 22.75 20.15 8.63
N VAL A 145 22.07 19.98 7.49
CA VAL A 145 20.60 20.15 7.40
C VAL A 145 19.95 18.78 7.18
N LYS A 146 18.84 18.49 7.87
CA LYS A 146 18.06 17.28 7.63
C LYS A 146 17.10 17.53 6.47
N CYS A 147 17.10 16.63 5.50
CA CYS A 147 16.17 16.66 4.39
C CYS A 147 15.56 15.26 4.17
N ASN A 148 14.45 15.20 3.42
CA ASN A 148 13.84 13.95 2.97
C ASN A 148 13.46 14.11 1.50
N ILE A 149 13.67 13.10 0.66
CA ILE A 149 13.07 13.03 -0.68
C ILE A 149 12.03 11.90 -0.72
N PRO A 150 10.79 12.15 -1.16
CA PRO A 150 9.72 11.17 -1.08
C PRO A 150 9.91 10.01 -2.06
N LEU A 151 9.40 8.84 -1.64
CA LEU A 151 9.44 7.60 -2.41
C LEU A 151 8.33 7.54 -3.47
N SER A 152 7.10 7.98 -3.16
CA SER A 152 6.06 8.20 -4.18
C SER A 152 6.21 9.60 -4.77
N GLN A 153 6.29 9.68 -6.10
CA GLN A 153 6.48 10.93 -6.83
C GLN A 153 5.43 11.09 -7.92
N ASP A 154 4.18 11.20 -7.46
CA ASP A 154 3.02 11.25 -8.33
C ASP A 154 3.02 12.49 -9.25
N PRO A 155 2.67 12.34 -10.55
CA PRO A 155 2.56 13.46 -11.46
C PRO A 155 1.44 14.41 -11.04
N LEU A 156 1.69 15.72 -11.09
CA LEU A 156 0.65 16.74 -10.85
C LEU A 156 -0.46 16.68 -11.91
N ARG A 157 -0.13 16.19 -13.10
CA ARG A 157 -1.05 15.88 -14.21
C ARG A 157 -0.35 15.07 -15.29
N ILE A 158 -1.14 14.40 -16.11
CA ILE A 158 -0.70 13.76 -17.36
C ILE A 158 -1.48 14.42 -18.51
N GLU A 159 -0.79 14.78 -19.58
CA GLU A 159 -1.41 15.32 -20.80
C GLU A 159 -1.08 14.41 -21.99
N TYR A 160 -2.01 14.27 -22.94
CA TYR A 160 -1.79 13.47 -24.15
C TYR A 160 -1.64 14.37 -25.38
N ASP A 161 -0.47 14.33 -26.00
CA ASP A 161 -0.21 14.94 -27.30
C ASP A 161 -0.56 13.98 -28.43
N ALA A 162 -1.64 14.31 -29.14
CA ALA A 162 -2.16 13.54 -30.27
C ALA A 162 -1.35 13.71 -31.58
N GLU A 163 -0.45 14.69 -31.68
CA GLU A 163 0.42 14.85 -32.86
C GLU A 163 1.63 13.92 -32.78
N THR A 164 2.20 13.73 -31.59
CA THR A 164 3.35 12.82 -31.37
C THR A 164 2.97 11.44 -30.83
N GLY A 165 1.75 11.26 -30.34
CA GLY A 165 1.31 10.01 -29.69
C GLY A 165 1.90 9.82 -28.30
N THR A 166 2.10 10.91 -27.54
CA THR A 166 2.87 10.89 -26.29
C THR A 166 2.03 11.36 -25.11
N TYR A 167 1.92 10.52 -24.08
CA TYR A 167 1.52 10.92 -22.74
C TYR A 167 2.71 11.54 -22.01
N MET A 168 2.55 12.76 -21.52
CA MET A 168 3.56 13.51 -20.80
C MET A 168 3.12 13.67 -19.33
N ALA A 169 3.82 12.99 -18.42
CA ALA A 169 3.59 13.12 -17.00
C ALA A 169 4.41 14.29 -16.45
N TYR A 170 3.72 15.34 -15.99
CA TYR A 170 4.37 16.51 -15.39
C TYR A 170 4.61 16.23 -13.90
N PRO A 171 5.88 16.11 -13.47
CA PRO A 171 6.18 15.78 -12.09
C PRO A 171 5.88 16.94 -11.14
N ASN A 172 5.81 16.63 -9.84
CA ASN A 172 5.86 17.66 -8.81
C ASN A 172 7.28 18.23 -8.71
N MET A 173 7.48 19.44 -9.24
CA MET A 173 8.79 20.10 -9.28
C MET A 173 9.29 20.55 -7.91
N ASN A 174 8.48 20.46 -6.85
CA ASN A 174 9.01 20.57 -5.49
C ASN A 174 10.08 19.52 -5.20
N TYR A 175 10.17 18.40 -5.94
CA TYR A 175 11.22 17.39 -5.77
C TYR A 175 12.52 17.70 -6.52
N ALA A 176 12.57 18.79 -7.29
CA ALA A 176 13.78 19.30 -7.94
C ALA A 176 14.67 20.04 -6.93
N TYR A 177 15.20 19.31 -5.94
CA TYR A 177 15.94 19.92 -4.85
C TYR A 177 17.21 20.62 -5.34
N MET A 178 17.44 21.84 -4.87
CA MET A 178 18.60 22.66 -5.20
C MET A 178 19.20 23.32 -3.96
N TYR A 179 20.50 23.60 -4.01
CA TYR A 179 21.28 24.23 -2.95
C TYR A 179 22.10 25.40 -3.50
N ALA A 180 22.14 26.51 -2.77
CA ALA A 180 23.07 27.60 -2.99
C ALA A 180 23.88 27.85 -1.72
N HIS A 181 25.16 28.16 -1.89
CA HIS A 181 26.03 28.66 -0.83
C HIS A 181 26.71 29.92 -1.36
N GLN A 182 26.59 31.02 -0.61
CA GLN A 182 27.24 32.29 -0.92
C GLN A 182 27.81 32.93 0.35
N GLN A 183 29.14 32.97 0.44
CA GLN A 183 29.85 33.76 1.44
C GLN A 183 29.84 35.24 1.05
N VAL A 184 29.55 36.13 2.01
CA VAL A 184 29.47 37.58 1.81
C VAL A 184 29.99 38.36 3.02
N SER A 185 30.85 39.34 2.74
CA SER A 185 31.32 40.33 3.71
C SER A 185 30.33 41.48 3.86
N ARG A 186 29.77 41.68 5.06
CA ARG A 186 28.85 42.82 5.31
C ARG A 186 29.52 44.18 5.08
N LEU A 187 30.86 44.22 5.18
CA LEU A 187 31.67 45.41 4.95
C LEU A 187 31.62 45.92 3.50
N ASN A 188 31.31 45.04 2.54
CA ASN A 188 31.36 45.33 1.12
C ASN A 188 29.97 45.29 0.43
N GLN A 189 28.97 44.66 1.06
CA GLN A 189 27.66 44.41 0.46
C GLN A 189 26.76 45.66 0.39
N GLY A 190 26.69 46.43 1.48
CA GLY A 190 25.76 47.55 1.63
C GLY A 190 24.31 47.17 1.35
N ASN A 191 23.60 48.01 0.60
CA ASN A 191 22.19 47.80 0.25
C ASN A 191 21.97 46.93 -1.00
N GLN A 192 22.97 46.19 -1.48
CA GLN A 192 22.83 45.31 -2.64
C GLN A 192 22.22 43.96 -2.24
N PRO A 193 21.32 43.37 -3.04
CA PRO A 193 20.90 41.99 -2.84
C PRO A 193 22.07 41.01 -2.95
N ILE A 194 22.12 40.01 -2.08
CA ILE A 194 23.01 38.86 -2.20
C ILE A 194 22.44 37.94 -3.28
N SER A 195 23.22 37.61 -4.31
CA SER A 195 22.78 36.65 -5.33
C SER A 195 23.09 35.22 -4.90
N LEU A 196 22.05 34.39 -4.85
CA LEU A 196 22.15 32.97 -4.49
C LEU A 196 22.17 32.13 -5.77
N ASN A 197 23.30 31.48 -6.03
CA ASN A 197 23.53 30.64 -7.21
C ASN A 197 23.18 29.18 -6.89
N PHE A 198 21.93 28.80 -7.11
CA PHE A 198 21.46 27.43 -6.88
C PHE A 198 22.14 26.41 -7.81
N LYS A 199 22.40 25.21 -7.30
CA LYS A 199 22.92 24.01 -7.99
C LYS A 199 21.99 22.82 -7.69
N PRO A 200 21.74 21.87 -8.62
CA PRO A 200 20.93 20.69 -8.32
C PRO A 200 21.55 19.78 -7.26
N LEU A 201 20.74 19.34 -6.29
CA LEU A 201 21.11 18.34 -5.28
C LEU A 201 20.74 16.91 -5.67
N VAL A 202 19.82 16.76 -6.63
CA VAL A 202 19.20 15.48 -6.99
C VAL A 202 19.58 15.04 -8.39
N THR A 203 19.53 13.73 -8.62
CA THR A 203 19.72 13.10 -9.93
C THR A 203 18.36 12.86 -10.54
N VAL A 204 18.14 13.31 -11.78
CA VAL A 204 16.87 13.11 -12.48
C VAL A 204 17.01 11.99 -13.50
N LEU A 205 16.04 11.09 -13.53
CA LEU A 205 15.93 10.05 -14.56
C LEU A 205 14.64 10.28 -15.37
N GLU A 206 14.79 10.73 -16.61
CA GLU A 206 13.71 10.83 -17.58
C GLU A 206 13.56 9.48 -18.30
N ILE A 207 12.37 8.89 -18.20
CA ILE A 207 12.09 7.52 -18.67
C ILE A 207 11.01 7.59 -19.74
N THR A 208 11.35 7.22 -20.98
CA THR A 208 10.38 6.95 -22.04
C THR A 208 9.99 5.47 -22.02
N VAL A 209 8.75 5.18 -21.61
CA VAL A 209 8.09 3.89 -21.84
C VAL A 209 7.51 3.92 -23.26
N ASN A 210 7.94 3.00 -24.12
CA ASN A 210 7.42 2.88 -25.47
C ASN A 210 6.32 1.81 -25.51
N GLY A 211 5.15 2.15 -26.04
CA GLY A 211 4.06 1.21 -26.29
C GLY A 211 4.48 0.04 -27.20
N PRO A 212 3.61 -0.97 -27.34
CA PRO A 212 3.94 -2.17 -28.09
C PRO A 212 4.17 -1.88 -29.58
N SER A 213 4.86 -2.75 -30.29
CA SER A 213 5.16 -2.55 -31.73
C SER A 213 3.92 -2.64 -32.64
N SER A 214 2.84 -3.24 -32.14
CA SER A 214 1.52 -3.42 -32.76
C SER A 214 0.51 -3.72 -31.65
N THR A 215 -0.79 -3.70 -31.93
CA THR A 215 -1.82 -4.03 -30.92
C THR A 215 -1.66 -5.49 -30.43
N PRO A 216 -1.47 -5.74 -29.13
CA PRO A 216 -1.40 -7.09 -28.55
C PRO A 216 -2.70 -7.88 -28.75
N GLU A 217 -2.62 -9.22 -28.75
CA GLU A 217 -3.81 -10.08 -28.84
C GLU A 217 -4.77 -9.90 -27.65
N GLY A 218 -4.25 -9.48 -26.48
CA GLY A 218 -5.02 -9.15 -25.28
C GLY A 218 -5.47 -7.68 -25.15
N GLY A 219 -5.24 -6.83 -26.16
CA GLY A 219 -5.55 -5.39 -26.10
C GLY A 219 -4.36 -4.50 -25.71
N ASP A 220 -4.61 -3.19 -25.60
CA ASP A 220 -3.57 -2.19 -25.32
C ASP A 220 -3.09 -2.24 -23.85
N TRP A 221 -1.84 -1.84 -23.58
CA TRP A 221 -1.24 -2.00 -22.25
C TRP A 221 -1.61 -0.86 -21.30
N GLN A 222 -2.33 -1.17 -20.23
CA GLN A 222 -2.55 -0.27 -19.10
C GLN A 222 -1.31 -0.18 -18.19
N ILE A 223 -0.75 1.02 -18.07
CA ILE A 223 0.39 1.39 -17.22
C ILE A 223 -0.13 2.13 -15.99
N SER A 224 0.13 1.59 -14.80
CA SER A 224 -0.32 2.14 -13.51
C SER A 224 0.81 2.74 -12.69
N GLN A 225 2.01 2.17 -12.78
CA GLN A 225 3.13 2.47 -11.90
C GLN A 225 4.45 2.20 -12.60
N ILE A 226 5.40 3.10 -12.40
CA ILE A 226 6.79 2.96 -12.83
C ILE A 226 7.67 3.01 -11.58
N ASN A 227 8.39 1.92 -11.33
CA ASN A 227 9.28 1.78 -10.19
C ASN A 227 10.73 1.88 -10.64
N VAL A 228 11.51 2.76 -10.00
CA VAL A 228 12.96 2.83 -10.13
C VAL A 228 13.56 2.24 -8.86
N ARG A 229 14.47 1.27 -8.99
CA ARG A 229 15.18 0.65 -7.86
C ARG A 229 16.67 0.64 -8.10
N SER A 230 17.44 0.85 -7.04
CA SER A 230 18.89 0.72 -7.03
C SER A 230 19.38 -0.31 -5.99
N ASN A 231 20.66 -0.66 -6.05
CA ASN A 231 21.40 -1.28 -4.95
C ASN A 231 21.85 -0.25 -3.88
N GLU A 232 21.78 1.05 -4.19
CA GLU A 232 22.01 2.15 -3.25
C GLU A 232 20.70 2.82 -2.80
N ASN A 233 20.78 3.65 -1.75
CA ASN A 233 19.67 4.50 -1.34
C ASN A 233 19.47 5.62 -2.36
N ILE A 234 18.25 5.74 -2.88
CA ILE A 234 17.85 6.76 -3.85
C ILE A 234 16.70 7.65 -3.35
N THR A 235 16.08 7.30 -2.22
CA THR A 235 14.99 8.05 -1.59
C THR A 235 15.09 8.06 -0.06
N GLY A 236 14.25 8.86 0.59
CA GLY A 236 14.14 8.95 2.06
C GLY A 236 15.00 10.04 2.68
N ASP A 237 15.23 9.92 3.98
CA ASP A 237 15.99 10.87 4.78
C ASP A 237 17.45 10.94 4.31
N PHE A 238 17.96 12.16 4.19
CA PHE A 238 19.37 12.43 3.96
C PHE A 238 19.82 13.65 4.77
N LYS A 239 21.11 13.71 5.05
CA LYS A 239 21.76 14.94 5.52
C LYS A 239 22.37 15.67 4.33
N LEU A 240 22.11 16.96 4.26
CA LEU A 240 22.86 17.88 3.41
C LEU A 240 24.06 18.40 4.22
N THR A 241 25.26 18.15 3.73
CA THR A 241 26.50 18.70 4.31
C THR A 241 26.64 20.16 3.92
N VAL A 242 27.00 20.99 4.89
CA VAL A 242 27.19 22.44 4.74
C VAL A 242 28.56 22.80 5.31
N THR A 243 29.36 23.55 4.55
CA THR A 243 30.76 23.87 4.91
C THR A 243 31.00 25.39 4.97
N ASP A 244 32.12 25.81 5.56
CA ASP A 244 32.55 27.20 5.64
C ASP A 244 33.34 27.69 4.39
N ASP A 245 33.51 26.83 3.38
CA ASP A 245 34.15 27.14 2.11
C ASP A 245 33.28 26.69 0.92
N PRO A 246 32.72 27.61 0.10
CA PRO A 246 31.89 27.26 -1.06
C PRO A 246 32.64 26.55 -2.21
N GLU A 247 33.96 26.38 -2.10
CA GLU A 247 34.78 25.55 -3.00
C GLU A 247 35.08 24.14 -2.43
N ASP A 248 34.61 23.78 -1.23
CA ASP A 248 34.78 22.42 -0.69
C ASP A 248 34.00 21.37 -1.53
N LEU A 249 34.61 20.20 -1.72
CA LEU A 249 34.04 19.07 -2.46
C LEU A 249 32.90 18.37 -1.70
N ASP A 250 32.85 18.52 -0.37
CA ASP A 250 31.77 18.02 0.47
C ASP A 250 30.65 19.07 0.68
N ASP A 251 30.77 20.30 0.16
CA ASP A 251 29.71 21.30 0.24
C ASP A 251 28.49 20.93 -0.61
N GLY A 252 27.30 20.92 -0.01
CA GLY A 252 26.08 20.45 -0.68
C GLY A 252 25.98 18.93 -0.84
N LYS A 253 26.85 18.15 -0.18
CA LYS A 253 26.86 16.68 -0.28
C LYS A 253 25.69 16.02 0.45
N CYS A 254 24.87 15.29 -0.31
CA CYS A 254 23.76 14.48 0.20
C CYS A 254 24.23 13.11 0.74
N THR A 255 24.00 12.85 2.02
CA THR A 255 24.33 11.56 2.68
C THR A 255 23.07 10.90 3.22
N SER A 256 22.65 9.75 2.68
CA SER A 256 21.43 9.05 3.12
C SER A 256 21.51 8.60 4.60
N VAL A 257 20.40 8.71 5.34
CA VAL A 257 20.29 8.25 6.72
C VAL A 257 19.67 6.85 6.78
N ALA A 258 20.30 5.93 7.51
CA ALA A 258 19.81 4.57 7.67
C ALA A 258 18.76 4.49 8.79
N ASN A 259 17.47 4.61 8.42
CA ASN A 259 16.33 4.60 9.35
C ASN A 259 15.58 3.26 9.44
N GLY A 260 16.21 2.14 9.05
CA GLY A 260 15.56 0.82 9.05
C GLY A 260 14.46 0.64 7.99
N THR A 261 14.39 1.52 6.99
CA THR A 261 13.40 1.51 5.91
C THR A 261 13.96 1.13 4.55
N VAL A 262 13.09 0.81 3.59
CA VAL A 262 13.41 0.54 2.18
C VAL A 262 13.56 1.85 1.41
N SER A 263 14.76 2.41 1.43
CA SER A 263 15.18 3.69 0.82
C SER A 263 15.81 3.56 -0.58
N ASN A 264 15.81 2.36 -1.17
CA ASN A 264 16.41 2.07 -2.48
C ASN A 264 15.37 1.94 -3.62
N LEU A 265 14.20 2.54 -3.44
CA LEU A 265 13.03 2.47 -4.32
C LEU A 265 12.43 3.88 -4.51
N LEU A 266 11.93 4.15 -5.72
CA LEU A 266 11.09 5.28 -6.08
C LEU A 266 9.94 4.76 -6.94
N SER A 267 8.73 5.27 -6.70
CA SER A 267 7.49 4.96 -7.44
C SER A 267 6.91 6.22 -8.07
N ILE A 268 6.34 6.07 -9.26
CA ILE A 268 5.54 7.08 -9.95
C ILE A 268 4.26 6.39 -10.39
N ASN A 269 3.11 6.75 -9.82
CA ASN A 269 1.83 6.24 -10.30
C ASN A 269 1.38 7.04 -11.55
N THR A 270 0.69 6.38 -12.47
CA THR A 270 0.43 6.87 -13.84
C THR A 270 -1.06 6.84 -14.16
N TYR A 271 -1.89 7.21 -13.17
CA TYR A 271 -3.34 7.34 -13.32
C TYR A 271 -3.69 8.67 -14.02
N TYR A 272 -4.62 8.59 -14.97
CA TYR A 272 -5.10 9.68 -15.80
C TYR A 272 -6.63 9.59 -15.88
N ASN A 273 -7.34 10.62 -15.42
CA ASN A 273 -8.81 10.63 -15.30
C ASN A 273 -9.40 9.47 -14.47
N GLY A 274 -8.67 8.97 -13.46
CA GLY A 274 -9.13 7.88 -12.58
C GLY A 274 -8.83 6.46 -13.08
N GLU A 275 -8.15 6.32 -14.22
CA GLU A 275 -7.76 5.03 -14.83
C GLU A 275 -6.25 5.02 -15.13
N PRO A 276 -5.56 3.86 -15.13
CA PRO A 276 -4.18 3.76 -15.58
C PRO A 276 -3.99 4.22 -17.05
N VAL A 277 -2.91 4.96 -17.36
CA VAL A 277 -2.56 5.36 -18.74
C VAL A 277 -2.49 4.13 -19.65
N THR A 278 -3.28 4.12 -20.73
CA THR A 278 -3.27 3.04 -21.71
C THR A 278 -2.38 3.40 -22.89
N LEU A 279 -1.34 2.59 -23.15
CA LEU A 279 -0.42 2.75 -24.28
C LEU A 279 -0.75 1.83 -25.44
N LYS A 280 -1.10 2.43 -26.58
CA LYS A 280 -1.34 1.74 -27.85
C LYS A 280 -0.08 1.56 -28.67
N ALA A 281 -0.22 0.88 -29.80
CA ALA A 281 0.86 0.64 -30.76
C ALA A 281 1.54 1.95 -31.20
N GLY A 282 2.83 2.11 -30.87
CA GLY A 282 3.63 3.30 -31.20
C GLY A 282 3.42 4.53 -30.32
N GLU A 283 2.45 4.52 -29.39
CA GLU A 283 2.31 5.56 -28.37
C GLU A 283 3.41 5.46 -27.30
N LYS A 284 3.57 6.51 -26.48
CA LYS A 284 4.62 6.60 -25.45
C LYS A 284 4.10 7.22 -24.17
N LEU A 285 4.71 6.88 -23.04
CA LEU A 285 4.60 7.61 -21.79
C LEU A 285 5.99 8.09 -21.37
N VAL A 286 6.13 9.37 -21.02
CA VAL A 286 7.36 9.93 -20.48
C VAL A 286 7.12 10.38 -19.04
N VAL A 287 7.97 9.90 -18.12
CA VAL A 287 7.98 10.29 -16.70
C VAL A 287 9.36 10.80 -16.28
N LYS A 288 9.45 11.49 -15.14
CA LYS A 288 10.70 11.98 -14.55
C LYS A 288 10.74 11.60 -13.06
N ALA A 289 11.79 10.89 -12.67
CA ALA A 289 12.06 10.48 -11.29
C ALA A 289 13.17 11.32 -10.67
N PHE A 290 12.97 11.87 -9.47
CA PHE A 290 13.98 12.63 -8.71
C PHE A 290 14.58 11.74 -7.63
N MET A 291 15.88 11.49 -7.70
CA MET A 291 16.60 10.57 -6.82
C MET A 291 17.71 11.29 -6.06
N LEU A 292 18.09 10.79 -4.89
CA LEU A 292 19.36 11.13 -4.28
C LEU A 292 20.52 10.80 -5.24
N PRO A 293 21.62 11.58 -5.22
CA PRO A 293 22.89 11.18 -5.85
C PRO A 293 23.35 9.80 -5.38
N TYR A 294 23.97 9.03 -6.28
CA TYR A 294 24.61 7.78 -5.89
C TYR A 294 25.82 8.07 -5.01
N ALA A 295 25.97 7.30 -3.93
CA ALA A 295 27.14 7.36 -3.05
C ALA A 295 28.37 6.75 -3.74
N ASN A 296 28.17 5.73 -4.58
CA ASN A 296 29.21 5.12 -5.39
C ASN A 296 28.73 4.87 -6.83
N PRO A 297 28.63 5.93 -7.67
CA PRO A 297 28.05 5.86 -9.02
C PRO A 297 28.61 4.73 -9.88
N ASP A 298 29.92 4.45 -9.81
CA ASP A 298 30.60 3.42 -10.62
C ASP A 298 30.22 1.97 -10.25
N ALA A 299 29.61 1.74 -9.08
CA ALA A 299 29.15 0.43 -8.61
C ALA A 299 27.61 0.31 -8.55
N SER A 300 26.88 1.39 -8.88
CA SER A 300 25.43 1.42 -8.80
C SER A 300 24.79 0.65 -9.96
N THR A 301 23.77 -0.15 -9.63
CA THR A 301 22.94 -0.88 -10.58
C THR A 301 21.50 -0.45 -10.41
N THR A 302 20.92 0.16 -11.44
CA THR A 302 19.57 0.71 -11.37
C THR A 302 18.65 -0.02 -12.35
N THR A 303 17.48 -0.44 -11.86
CA THR A 303 16.44 -1.12 -12.65
C THR A 303 15.20 -0.26 -12.73
N VAL A 304 14.60 -0.16 -13.91
CA VAL A 304 13.26 0.41 -14.12
C VAL A 304 12.29 -0.74 -14.36
N THR A 305 11.23 -0.81 -13.56
CA THR A 305 10.12 -1.75 -13.70
C THR A 305 8.86 -0.99 -14.07
N VAL A 306 8.18 -1.42 -15.13
CA VAL A 306 6.89 -0.89 -15.57
C VAL A 306 5.82 -1.92 -15.21
N THR A 307 4.86 -1.53 -14.39
CA THR A 307 3.72 -2.37 -13.99
C THR A 307 2.61 -2.28 -15.03
N LEU A 308 2.16 -3.43 -15.51
CA LEU A 308 1.18 -3.62 -16.57
C LEU A 308 -0.10 -4.24 -15.99
N GLY A 309 -1.24 -4.09 -16.68
CA GLY A 309 -2.54 -4.63 -16.23
C GLY A 309 -2.59 -6.14 -15.96
N THR A 310 -1.61 -6.90 -16.44
CA THR A 310 -1.47 -8.34 -16.14
C THR A 310 -0.04 -8.78 -15.84
N GLY A 311 0.81 -7.90 -15.26
CA GLY A 311 2.16 -8.29 -14.83
C GLY A 311 3.15 -7.12 -14.76
N SER A 312 4.44 -7.38 -15.01
CA SER A 312 5.45 -6.30 -15.10
C SER A 312 6.65 -6.67 -15.98
N VAL A 313 7.24 -5.64 -16.59
CA VAL A 313 8.50 -5.71 -17.35
C VAL A 313 9.59 -4.90 -16.66
N THR A 314 10.83 -5.42 -16.65
CA THR A 314 11.96 -4.80 -15.94
C THR A 314 13.16 -4.66 -16.88
N LYS A 315 13.82 -3.49 -16.84
CA LYS A 315 15.07 -3.21 -17.57
C LYS A 315 16.13 -2.73 -16.58
N THR A 316 17.27 -3.40 -16.54
CA THR A 316 18.48 -2.87 -15.89
C THR A 316 19.12 -1.82 -16.81
N LEU A 317 19.44 -0.65 -16.26
CA LEU A 317 20.18 0.42 -16.92
C LEU A 317 21.68 0.17 -16.79
N SER A 318 22.48 0.62 -17.77
CA SER A 318 23.93 0.52 -17.66
C SER A 318 24.42 1.57 -16.66
N THR A 319 25.36 1.22 -15.79
CA THR A 319 25.89 2.14 -14.77
C THR A 319 26.44 3.44 -15.38
N ALA A 320 27.10 3.35 -16.54
CA ALA A 320 27.60 4.51 -17.29
C ALA A 320 26.50 5.41 -17.92
N ASP A 321 25.24 4.97 -17.93
CA ASP A 321 24.11 5.74 -18.46
C ASP A 321 23.57 6.77 -17.45
N ILE A 322 24.01 6.75 -16.19
CA ILE A 322 23.50 7.63 -15.12
C ILE A 322 24.63 8.40 -14.45
N GLN A 323 24.61 9.72 -14.63
CA GLN A 323 25.50 10.66 -13.95
C GLN A 323 24.75 11.34 -12.80
N SER A 324 25.35 11.33 -11.60
CA SER A 324 24.75 11.94 -10.41
C SER A 324 24.67 13.46 -10.53
N GLY A 325 23.62 14.07 -9.97
CA GLY A 325 23.37 15.51 -10.01
C GLY A 325 22.96 16.07 -11.39
N LYS A 326 22.68 15.19 -12.36
CA LYS A 326 22.27 15.56 -13.73
C LYS A 326 20.93 14.93 -14.09
N ILE A 327 20.35 15.39 -15.20
CA ILE A 327 19.25 14.69 -15.86
C ILE A 327 19.79 13.63 -16.82
N ASN A 328 19.26 12.42 -16.70
CA ASN A 328 19.66 11.25 -17.47
C ASN A 328 18.44 10.77 -18.26
N ILE A 329 18.50 10.80 -19.59
CA ILE A 329 17.40 10.34 -20.45
C ILE A 329 17.63 8.88 -20.80
N THR A 330 16.65 8.02 -20.50
CA THR A 330 16.62 6.64 -20.97
C THR A 330 15.33 6.33 -21.71
N SER A 331 15.45 5.48 -22.72
CA SER A 331 14.31 4.92 -23.45
C SER A 331 14.27 3.42 -23.19
N LEU A 332 13.13 2.92 -22.73
CA LEU A 332 12.92 1.49 -22.54
C LEU A 332 12.64 0.82 -23.90
N PRO A 333 12.91 -0.49 -24.07
CA PRO A 333 12.37 -1.24 -25.20
C PRO A 333 10.85 -1.05 -25.34
N ALA A 334 10.32 -1.28 -26.53
CA ALA A 334 8.88 -1.39 -26.73
C ALA A 334 8.29 -2.47 -25.81
N LEU A 335 7.10 -2.20 -25.26
CA LEU A 335 6.37 -3.19 -24.47
C LEU A 335 6.12 -4.48 -25.29
N PRO A 336 6.13 -5.65 -24.65
CA PRO A 336 6.03 -6.91 -25.36
C PRO A 336 4.66 -7.10 -26.00
N MET A 337 4.61 -7.90 -27.07
CA MET A 337 3.36 -8.22 -27.78
C MET A 337 2.45 -9.21 -27.03
N ALA A 338 2.98 -9.88 -26.02
CA ALA A 338 2.29 -10.71 -25.05
C ALA A 338 3.17 -10.81 -23.79
N LEU A 339 2.55 -10.93 -22.63
CA LEU A 339 3.26 -11.40 -21.42
C LEU A 339 3.26 -12.93 -21.41
N GLU A 340 4.23 -13.53 -20.71
CA GLU A 340 4.10 -14.93 -20.32
C GLU A 340 2.88 -15.08 -19.40
N THR A 341 2.15 -16.18 -19.54
CA THR A 341 1.09 -16.52 -18.59
C THR A 341 1.71 -16.71 -17.19
N ASN A 342 1.02 -16.21 -16.15
CA ASN A 342 1.50 -16.15 -14.76
C ASN A 342 2.73 -15.24 -14.54
N THR A 343 2.53 -13.91 -14.63
CA THR A 343 3.57 -12.88 -14.41
C THR A 343 3.33 -11.94 -13.21
N TYR A 344 2.36 -12.25 -12.35
CA TYR A 344 2.09 -11.52 -11.10
C TYR A 344 3.01 -11.91 -9.92
N TYR A 345 4.33 -11.90 -10.17
CA TYR A 345 5.38 -12.17 -9.18
C TYR A 345 5.73 -10.93 -8.32
N TRP A 346 4.72 -10.27 -7.77
CA TRP A 346 4.87 -8.93 -7.18
C TRP A 346 5.71 -8.91 -5.89
N MET A 347 5.60 -9.92 -5.02
CA MET A 347 6.43 -10.02 -3.80
C MET A 347 7.92 -10.19 -4.15
N SER A 348 8.22 -10.87 -5.25
CA SER A 348 9.57 -11.08 -5.76
C SER A 348 10.24 -9.79 -6.27
N ALA A 349 9.49 -8.69 -6.37
CA ALA A 349 9.98 -7.34 -6.62
C ALA A 349 10.09 -6.49 -5.34
N MET A 350 10.13 -7.08 -4.13
CA MET A 350 10.30 -6.37 -2.85
C MET A 350 11.67 -6.63 -2.18
N ASP A 351 12.02 -5.90 -1.11
CA ASP A 351 13.16 -6.27 -0.25
C ASP A 351 12.74 -7.46 0.63
N SER A 352 13.47 -8.57 0.55
CA SER A 352 13.18 -9.78 1.33
C SER A 352 13.21 -9.58 2.86
N ARG A 353 13.82 -8.50 3.37
CA ARG A 353 13.84 -8.17 4.80
C ARG A 353 12.63 -7.35 5.28
N THR A 354 11.73 -6.95 4.38
CA THR A 354 10.49 -6.22 4.73
C THR A 354 9.64 -7.02 5.72
N TYR A 355 9.10 -6.35 6.74
CA TYR A 355 8.20 -6.97 7.72
C TYR A 355 6.81 -7.23 7.14
N VAL A 356 6.30 -8.45 7.34
CA VAL A 356 5.06 -8.93 6.70
C VAL A 356 3.81 -8.19 7.18
N SER A 357 3.80 -7.72 8.43
CA SER A 357 2.70 -6.93 9.02
C SER A 357 2.41 -5.61 8.29
N GLN A 358 3.35 -5.14 7.47
CA GLN A 358 3.22 -3.89 6.71
C GLN A 358 2.69 -4.09 5.29
N LEU A 359 2.57 -5.34 4.84
CA LEU A 359 2.21 -5.64 3.45
C LEU A 359 0.73 -5.40 3.19
N SER A 360 0.46 -4.92 1.99
CA SER A 360 -0.88 -4.87 1.40
C SER A 360 -1.03 -6.09 0.51
N ILE A 361 -1.76 -7.10 1.00
CA ILE A 361 -1.84 -8.43 0.40
C ILE A 361 -3.23 -8.59 -0.25
N PRO A 362 -3.31 -8.66 -1.58
CA PRO A 362 -4.57 -8.84 -2.28
C PRO A 362 -5.06 -10.29 -2.13
N GLY A 363 -6.37 -10.48 -1.96
CA GLY A 363 -6.95 -11.80 -1.80
C GLY A 363 -8.43 -11.90 -2.13
N SER A 364 -8.94 -13.13 -2.18
CA SER A 364 -10.33 -13.43 -2.53
C SER A 364 -11.18 -13.81 -1.31
N HIS A 365 -12.38 -13.25 -1.25
CA HIS A 365 -13.43 -13.62 -0.30
C HIS A 365 -14.11 -14.92 -0.75
N ASN A 366 -14.26 -15.90 0.15
CA ASN A 366 -14.86 -17.21 -0.16
C ASN A 366 -14.32 -17.79 -1.47
N SER A 367 -13.01 -17.96 -1.56
CA SER A 367 -12.23 -18.26 -2.77
C SER A 367 -12.74 -19.48 -3.55
N TYR A 368 -13.30 -20.48 -2.87
CA TYR A 368 -13.86 -21.71 -3.47
C TYR A 368 -15.34 -21.59 -3.89
N SER A 369 -15.98 -20.45 -3.64
CA SER A 369 -17.29 -20.07 -4.18
C SER A 369 -17.10 -19.41 -5.54
N PHE A 370 -16.86 -20.21 -6.57
CA PHE A 370 -16.67 -19.74 -7.94
C PHE A 370 -17.59 -20.46 -8.93
N ASP A 371 -18.10 -19.70 -9.90
CA ASP A 371 -18.88 -20.19 -11.02
C ASP A 371 -18.34 -19.55 -12.30
N GLU A 372 -17.67 -20.34 -13.14
CA GLU A 372 -17.07 -19.90 -14.41
C GLU A 372 -18.14 -19.54 -15.46
N ASP A 373 -19.38 -20.04 -15.31
CA ASP A 373 -20.51 -19.75 -16.18
C ASP A 373 -21.37 -18.57 -15.68
N LEU A 374 -21.04 -17.97 -14.52
CA LEU A 374 -21.74 -16.81 -13.97
C LEU A 374 -21.50 -15.57 -14.84
N GLN A 375 -22.43 -15.29 -15.74
CA GLN A 375 -22.36 -14.13 -16.64
C GLN A 375 -23.04 -12.88 -16.08
N ARG A 376 -23.96 -13.03 -15.10
CA ARG A 376 -24.82 -11.94 -14.62
C ARG A 376 -25.13 -12.03 -13.13
N GLY A 377 -25.06 -10.90 -12.42
CA GLY A 377 -25.59 -10.74 -11.07
C GLY A 377 -27.12 -10.85 -11.05
N GLU A 378 -27.65 -11.76 -10.23
CA GLU A 378 -29.09 -11.92 -10.03
C GLU A 378 -29.52 -11.42 -8.64
N ASN A 379 -30.77 -10.96 -8.52
CA ASN A 379 -31.40 -10.64 -7.24
C ASN A 379 -32.07 -11.86 -6.60
N THR A 380 -31.45 -13.04 -6.75
CA THR A 380 -31.90 -14.35 -6.25
C THR A 380 -30.96 -14.85 -5.14
N GLN A 381 -31.16 -16.07 -4.63
CA GLN A 381 -30.22 -16.71 -3.70
C GLN A 381 -28.92 -17.08 -4.44
N MET A 382 -27.78 -16.54 -4.00
CA MET A 382 -26.45 -16.65 -4.66
C MET A 382 -26.12 -17.98 -5.33
N THR A 383 -25.35 -17.83 -6.40
CA THR A 383 -24.58 -18.89 -7.07
C THR A 383 -23.07 -18.84 -6.81
N ALA A 384 -22.41 -17.67 -6.70
CA ALA A 384 -20.96 -17.56 -6.42
C ALA A 384 -20.48 -16.18 -5.90
N PHE A 385 -19.27 -16.15 -5.30
CA PHE A 385 -18.51 -14.93 -4.92
C PHE A 385 -17.37 -14.57 -5.88
N GLN A 386 -16.95 -15.52 -6.73
CA GLN A 386 -15.87 -15.40 -7.70
C GLN A 386 -16.34 -16.00 -9.04
N THR A 387 -15.62 -15.76 -10.13
CA THR A 387 -15.81 -16.47 -11.41
C THR A 387 -14.61 -17.33 -11.78
N MET A 388 -13.40 -16.88 -11.46
CA MET A 388 -12.18 -17.66 -11.64
C MET A 388 -12.03 -18.75 -10.58
N ASN A 389 -11.52 -19.91 -11.00
CA ASN A 389 -11.02 -20.95 -10.09
C ASN A 389 -9.78 -20.48 -9.30
N ILE A 390 -9.34 -21.31 -8.36
CA ILE A 390 -8.24 -20.98 -7.42
C ILE A 390 -6.88 -20.79 -8.11
N GLU A 391 -6.58 -21.52 -9.18
CA GLU A 391 -5.31 -21.39 -9.91
C GLU A 391 -5.23 -20.06 -10.65
N ASP A 392 -6.33 -19.66 -11.30
CA ASP A 392 -6.44 -18.38 -11.99
C ASP A 392 -6.44 -17.19 -11.02
N GLN A 393 -7.11 -17.30 -9.86
CA GLN A 393 -7.03 -16.30 -8.79
C GLN A 393 -5.57 -16.09 -8.31
N PHE A 394 -4.81 -17.17 -8.11
CA PHE A 394 -3.39 -17.10 -7.73
C PHE A 394 -2.53 -16.52 -8.86
N ALA A 395 -2.79 -16.90 -10.12
CA ALA A 395 -2.09 -16.37 -11.29
C ALA A 395 -2.35 -14.87 -11.52
N MET A 396 -3.51 -14.36 -11.10
CA MET A 396 -3.87 -12.93 -11.07
C MET A 396 -3.30 -12.17 -9.85
N GLY A 397 -2.48 -12.83 -9.02
CA GLY A 397 -1.72 -12.18 -7.95
C GLY A 397 -2.32 -12.33 -6.54
N ALA A 398 -3.43 -13.05 -6.36
CA ALA A 398 -3.97 -13.33 -5.03
C ALA A 398 -2.95 -14.11 -4.18
N ARG A 399 -2.69 -13.63 -2.97
CA ARG A 399 -1.81 -14.31 -1.99
C ARG A 399 -2.49 -14.51 -0.63
N ALA A 400 -3.72 -14.02 -0.49
CA ALA A 400 -4.60 -14.34 0.63
C ALA A 400 -5.91 -14.95 0.13
N PHE A 401 -6.42 -15.94 0.85
CA PHE A 401 -7.63 -16.67 0.51
C PHE A 401 -8.45 -16.90 1.77
N SER A 402 -9.78 -16.83 1.64
CA SER A 402 -10.71 -17.19 2.72
C SER A 402 -11.72 -18.19 2.22
N PHE A 403 -12.08 -19.18 3.04
CA PHE A 403 -13.13 -20.14 2.69
C PHE A 403 -13.66 -20.84 3.94
N MET A 404 -14.91 -21.28 3.87
CA MET A 404 -15.55 -22.03 4.94
C MET A 404 -15.34 -23.54 4.75
N VAL A 405 -15.13 -24.27 5.85
CA VAL A 405 -14.92 -25.73 5.87
C VAL A 405 -15.92 -26.39 6.81
N GLY A 406 -16.57 -27.46 6.36
CA GLY A 406 -17.57 -28.21 7.14
C GLY A 406 -17.56 -29.71 6.87
N PHE A 407 -18.37 -30.46 7.61
CA PHE A 407 -18.63 -31.89 7.38
C PHE A 407 -19.53 -32.12 6.16
N ASP A 408 -19.51 -33.33 5.57
CA ASP A 408 -20.56 -33.72 4.62
C ASP A 408 -21.96 -33.60 5.26
N ARG A 409 -22.96 -33.16 4.49
CA ARG A 409 -24.33 -32.93 5.01
C ARG A 409 -24.95 -34.16 5.67
N ASN A 410 -24.61 -35.37 5.22
CA ASN A 410 -25.10 -36.63 5.78
C ASN A 410 -24.28 -37.05 7.01
N GLU A 411 -22.98 -36.74 7.02
CA GLU A 411 -22.04 -37.12 8.08
C GLU A 411 -22.09 -36.16 9.29
N ALA A 412 -22.48 -34.89 9.12
CA ALA A 412 -22.43 -33.88 10.20
C ALA A 412 -23.18 -34.30 11.48
N LEU A 413 -24.39 -34.83 11.34
CA LEU A 413 -25.18 -35.38 12.47
C LEU A 413 -24.59 -36.68 13.03
N GLU A 414 -23.88 -37.46 12.21
CA GLU A 414 -23.21 -38.67 12.68
C GLU A 414 -21.93 -38.34 13.44
N ALA A 415 -21.15 -37.34 13.02
CA ALA A 415 -19.87 -36.99 13.62
C ALA A 415 -19.99 -36.51 15.08
N VAL A 416 -21.11 -35.87 15.44
CA VAL A 416 -21.43 -35.43 16.81
C VAL A 416 -22.18 -36.48 17.63
N LYS A 417 -22.58 -37.60 17.03
CA LYS A 417 -23.53 -38.56 17.63
C LYS A 417 -22.96 -39.27 18.86
N TYR A 418 -23.79 -39.32 19.90
CA TYR A 418 -23.58 -40.06 21.13
C TYR A 418 -24.89 -40.78 21.52
N ASP A 419 -24.80 -42.05 21.93
CA ASP A 419 -25.94 -42.82 22.44
C ASP A 419 -25.64 -43.38 23.84
N SER A 420 -26.63 -43.27 24.73
CA SER A 420 -26.61 -43.84 26.07
C SER A 420 -27.95 -44.50 26.37
N SER A 421 -28.01 -45.82 26.21
CA SER A 421 -29.20 -46.61 26.45
C SER A 421 -28.98 -47.62 27.60
N PHE A 422 -30.03 -48.29 28.05
CA PHE A 422 -30.01 -49.14 29.25
C PHE A 422 -29.24 -50.46 29.01
N GLY A 423 -27.92 -50.39 28.95
CA GLY A 423 -27.01 -51.53 28.79
C GLY A 423 -25.86 -51.33 27.81
N SER A 424 -25.85 -50.28 26.98
CA SER A 424 -24.75 -50.00 26.05
C SER A 424 -24.61 -48.51 25.73
N HIS A 425 -23.37 -48.07 25.52
CA HIS A 425 -22.99 -46.69 25.19
C HIS A 425 -22.06 -46.69 23.97
N TYR A 426 -22.24 -45.74 23.06
CA TYR A 426 -21.43 -45.58 21.84
C TYR A 426 -21.24 -44.10 21.52
N SER A 427 -20.11 -43.76 20.89
CA SER A 427 -19.79 -42.38 20.52
C SER A 427 -19.01 -42.31 19.22
N ASN A 428 -19.53 -41.59 18.24
CA ASN A 428 -18.87 -41.40 16.94
C ASN A 428 -17.71 -40.39 16.98
N TRP A 429 -17.45 -39.77 18.13
CA TRP A 429 -16.41 -38.74 18.32
C TRP A 429 -14.98 -39.24 18.11
N ASN A 430 -14.76 -40.55 18.12
CA ASN A 430 -13.47 -41.19 17.87
C ASN A 430 -13.26 -41.63 16.41
N ASN A 431 -14.31 -41.62 15.57
CA ASN A 431 -14.22 -41.91 14.14
C ASN A 431 -13.65 -40.71 13.39
N ASP A 432 -12.97 -40.93 12.27
CA ASP A 432 -12.48 -39.88 11.39
C ASP A 432 -13.49 -39.62 10.26
N TYR A 433 -13.70 -38.34 9.93
CA TYR A 433 -14.68 -37.90 8.92
C TYR A 433 -14.01 -37.01 7.87
N ASN A 434 -14.62 -36.93 6.70
CA ASN A 434 -14.17 -36.01 5.68
C ASN A 434 -14.68 -34.59 5.98
N MET A 435 -13.92 -33.60 5.53
CA MET A 435 -14.37 -32.22 5.47
C MET A 435 -14.23 -31.68 4.06
N TYR A 436 -15.04 -30.69 3.76
CA TYR A 436 -15.18 -30.10 2.43
C TYR A 436 -15.15 -28.58 2.54
N VAL A 437 -14.65 -27.92 1.51
CA VAL A 437 -14.83 -26.47 1.35
C VAL A 437 -16.26 -26.19 0.91
N TYR A 438 -16.82 -25.05 1.33
CA TYR A 438 -18.21 -24.70 1.07
C TYR A 438 -18.36 -23.42 0.25
N ASP A 439 -19.25 -23.52 -0.75
CA ASP A 439 -19.79 -22.43 -1.52
C ASP A 439 -21.22 -22.13 -1.03
N GLY A 440 -21.38 -21.17 -0.12
CA GLY A 440 -22.69 -20.87 0.48
C GLY A 440 -23.30 -22.10 1.16
N GLY A 441 -24.30 -22.72 0.54
CA GLY A 441 -24.93 -23.98 0.98
C GLY A 441 -24.45 -25.24 0.24
N ASN A 442 -23.62 -25.09 -0.80
CA ASN A 442 -23.11 -26.15 -1.66
C ASN A 442 -21.77 -26.69 -1.15
N GLN A 443 -21.61 -28.02 -1.26
CA GLN A 443 -20.39 -28.73 -0.88
C GLN A 443 -19.46 -28.81 -2.09
N GLY A 444 -18.26 -28.25 -1.96
CA GLY A 444 -17.21 -28.26 -2.99
C GLY A 444 -16.18 -29.37 -2.79
N ASP A 445 -14.92 -29.07 -3.09
CA ASP A 445 -13.79 -29.99 -2.96
C ASP A 445 -13.60 -30.53 -1.54
N ASN A 446 -12.97 -31.70 -1.45
CA ASN A 446 -12.44 -32.20 -0.19
C ASN A 446 -11.36 -31.23 0.35
N PHE A 447 -11.38 -30.98 1.65
CA PHE A 447 -10.49 -30.02 2.30
C PHE A 447 -8.99 -30.38 2.13
N GLU A 448 -8.64 -31.67 2.10
CA GLU A 448 -7.24 -32.08 1.83
C GLU A 448 -6.82 -31.76 0.40
N THR A 449 -7.71 -31.94 -0.58
CA THR A 449 -7.48 -31.54 -1.98
C THR A 449 -7.27 -30.03 -2.08
N ALA A 450 -8.11 -29.25 -1.40
CA ALA A 450 -8.00 -27.79 -1.41
C ALA A 450 -6.65 -27.29 -0.85
N LEU A 451 -6.19 -27.88 0.26
CA LEU A 451 -4.87 -27.61 0.82
C LEU A 451 -3.73 -28.05 -0.12
N ASP A 452 -3.84 -29.22 -0.73
CA ASP A 452 -2.83 -29.75 -1.66
C ASP A 452 -2.73 -28.89 -2.93
N ASN A 453 -3.82 -28.27 -3.39
CA ASN A 453 -3.81 -27.30 -4.50
C ASN A 453 -2.98 -26.05 -4.12
N TYR A 454 -3.22 -25.42 -2.97
CA TYR A 454 -2.42 -24.27 -2.51
C TYR A 454 -0.93 -24.58 -2.37
N VAL A 455 -0.60 -25.75 -1.81
CA VAL A 455 0.78 -26.23 -1.72
C VAL A 455 1.40 -26.39 -3.10
N SER A 456 0.68 -27.01 -4.05
CA SER A 456 1.16 -27.26 -5.40
C SER A 456 1.41 -25.96 -6.18
N MET A 457 0.47 -25.00 -6.14
CA MET A 457 0.63 -23.68 -6.77
C MET A 457 1.87 -22.95 -6.26
N LEU A 458 2.06 -22.91 -4.93
CA LEU A 458 3.19 -22.20 -4.32
C LEU A 458 4.52 -22.89 -4.64
N GLN A 459 4.59 -24.22 -4.56
CA GLN A 459 5.79 -24.98 -4.91
C GLN A 459 6.14 -24.83 -6.40
N ASN A 460 5.15 -24.77 -7.29
CA ASN A 460 5.37 -24.51 -8.71
C ASN A 460 5.99 -23.11 -8.91
N ALA A 461 5.49 -22.07 -8.24
CA ALA A 461 6.07 -20.72 -8.29
C ALA A 461 7.52 -20.68 -7.75
N VAL A 462 7.78 -21.33 -6.60
CA VAL A 462 9.14 -21.46 -6.02
C VAL A 462 10.13 -22.12 -6.99
N ASN A 463 9.69 -23.11 -7.77
CA ASN A 463 10.54 -23.80 -8.74
C ASN A 463 10.72 -23.05 -10.06
N ASP A 464 9.70 -22.32 -10.54
CA ASP A 464 9.71 -21.61 -11.83
C ASP A 464 10.50 -20.29 -11.78
N TYR A 465 10.35 -19.50 -10.71
CA TYR A 465 10.93 -18.15 -10.66
C TYR A 465 12.46 -18.12 -10.80
N PRO A 466 13.25 -19.03 -10.21
CA PRO A 466 14.70 -19.10 -10.43
C PRO A 466 15.10 -19.39 -11.88
N VAL A 467 14.29 -20.15 -12.63
CA VAL A 467 14.51 -20.40 -14.07
C VAL A 467 14.35 -19.11 -14.88
N LYS A 468 13.45 -18.22 -14.43
CA LYS A 468 13.23 -16.88 -14.97
C LYS A 468 14.17 -15.80 -14.39
N GLY A 469 15.21 -16.21 -13.64
CA GLY A 469 16.20 -15.30 -13.05
C GLY A 469 15.70 -14.48 -11.86
N ARG A 470 14.61 -14.90 -11.21
CA ARG A 470 13.98 -14.22 -10.07
C ARG A 470 14.10 -15.07 -8.80
N THR A 471 14.13 -14.43 -7.63
CA THR A 471 13.99 -15.14 -6.34
C THR A 471 12.52 -15.13 -5.93
N CYS A 472 11.93 -16.29 -5.70
CA CYS A 472 10.57 -16.38 -5.17
C CYS A 472 10.53 -15.89 -3.72
N LEU A 473 9.78 -14.82 -3.46
CA LEU A 473 9.45 -14.32 -2.11
C LEU A 473 7.98 -14.53 -1.77
N ASP A 474 7.24 -15.22 -2.64
CA ASP A 474 5.82 -15.43 -2.52
C ASP A 474 5.50 -16.39 -1.36
N PHE A 475 4.41 -16.09 -0.66
CA PHE A 475 3.83 -16.91 0.41
C PHE A 475 2.31 -16.81 0.33
N ILE A 476 1.59 -17.72 1.01
CA ILE A 476 0.12 -17.72 1.02
C ILE A 476 -0.40 -17.51 2.44
N VAL A 477 -1.49 -16.74 2.59
CA VAL A 477 -2.28 -16.63 3.83
C VAL A 477 -3.63 -17.29 3.61
N LEU A 478 -3.95 -18.32 4.39
CA LEU A 478 -5.27 -18.96 4.39
C LEU A 478 -6.05 -18.54 5.63
N ASN A 479 -7.28 -18.05 5.44
CA ASN A 479 -8.27 -17.84 6.49
C ASN A 479 -9.34 -18.95 6.38
N ILE A 480 -9.34 -19.86 7.34
CA ILE A 480 -10.22 -21.02 7.36
C ILE A 480 -11.29 -20.78 8.42
N ASP A 481 -12.53 -20.67 7.95
CA ASP A 481 -13.70 -20.41 8.76
C ASP A 481 -14.56 -21.68 8.89
N TYR A 482 -15.30 -21.78 10.00
CA TYR A 482 -16.16 -22.92 10.26
C TYR A 482 -17.49 -22.81 9.48
N LYS A 483 -17.83 -23.84 8.70
CA LYS A 483 -19.17 -24.00 8.14
C LYS A 483 -20.01 -24.87 9.07
N GLN A 484 -21.08 -24.31 9.64
CA GLN A 484 -22.13 -25.08 10.29
C GLN A 484 -23.01 -25.81 9.25
N ILE A 485 -23.25 -27.10 9.47
CA ILE A 485 -24.02 -27.97 8.58
C ILE A 485 -25.30 -28.49 9.25
N THR A 486 -25.25 -28.73 10.56
CA THR A 486 -26.45 -29.11 11.33
C THR A 486 -27.33 -27.89 11.59
N SER A 487 -28.63 -28.01 11.36
CA SER A 487 -29.57 -26.94 11.73
C SER A 487 -29.51 -26.73 13.23
N SER A 488 -29.26 -25.50 13.69
CA SER A 488 -29.55 -25.17 15.08
C SER A 488 -31.02 -25.45 15.34
N GLY A 489 -31.34 -26.15 16.44
CA GLY A 489 -32.62 -25.91 17.08
C GLY A 489 -32.74 -24.44 17.52
N VAL A 490 -33.75 -24.11 18.33
CA VAL A 490 -33.86 -22.81 19.03
C VAL A 490 -32.82 -22.66 20.16
N ASP A 491 -31.60 -23.17 19.93
CA ASP A 491 -30.60 -23.52 20.93
C ASP A 491 -29.20 -23.58 20.30
N SER A 492 -28.28 -22.70 20.71
CA SER A 492 -26.92 -22.65 20.18
C SER A 492 -26.03 -23.83 20.61
N ARG A 493 -26.54 -24.74 21.46
CA ARG A 493 -25.83 -25.96 21.87
C ARG A 493 -25.45 -26.87 20.70
N ASP A 494 -26.26 -26.93 19.65
CA ASP A 494 -25.98 -27.78 18.48
C ASP A 494 -24.79 -27.23 17.67
N LYS A 495 -24.82 -25.92 17.31
CA LYS A 495 -23.69 -25.19 16.68
C LYS A 495 -22.38 -25.43 17.43
N TYR A 496 -22.40 -25.22 18.75
CA TYR A 496 -21.19 -25.34 19.56
C TYR A 496 -20.68 -26.77 19.70
N THR A 497 -21.55 -27.78 19.57
CA THR A 497 -21.16 -29.19 19.60
C THR A 497 -20.51 -29.60 18.27
N GLU A 498 -21.07 -29.15 17.14
CA GLU A 498 -20.51 -29.39 15.81
C GLU A 498 -19.15 -28.69 15.62
N VAL A 499 -18.97 -27.43 16.03
CA VAL A 499 -17.64 -26.77 15.94
C VAL A 499 -16.60 -27.39 16.91
N ARG A 500 -17.02 -27.87 18.09
CA ARG A 500 -16.16 -28.68 18.99
C ARG A 500 -15.75 -30.02 18.37
N ARG A 501 -16.58 -30.59 17.48
CA ARG A 501 -16.24 -31.77 16.69
C ARG A 501 -15.37 -31.43 15.47
N TRP A 502 -15.62 -30.29 14.81
CA TRP A 502 -14.88 -29.79 13.64
C TRP A 502 -13.39 -29.62 13.92
N ILE A 503 -13.02 -28.99 15.04
CA ILE A 503 -11.61 -28.75 15.37
C ILE A 503 -10.79 -30.04 15.49
N ARG A 504 -11.40 -31.19 15.82
CA ARG A 504 -10.72 -32.51 15.78
C ARG A 504 -10.31 -32.91 14.36
N GLU A 505 -11.17 -32.71 13.37
CA GLU A 505 -10.82 -33.03 11.97
C GLU A 505 -9.86 -31.99 11.39
N VAL A 506 -10.04 -30.70 11.70
CA VAL A 506 -9.10 -29.64 11.31
C VAL A 506 -7.69 -29.96 11.83
N ASP A 507 -7.57 -30.32 13.11
CA ASP A 507 -6.30 -30.68 13.72
C ASP A 507 -5.69 -31.95 13.10
N ARG A 508 -6.49 -33.00 12.87
CA ARG A 508 -6.06 -34.24 12.18
C ARG A 508 -5.54 -33.96 10.77
N ILE A 509 -6.22 -33.10 10.01
CA ILE A 509 -5.90 -32.81 8.60
C ILE A 509 -4.70 -31.88 8.49
N LEU A 510 -4.70 -30.74 9.18
CA LEU A 510 -3.62 -29.74 9.06
C LEU A 510 -2.29 -30.24 9.65
N ASN A 511 -2.33 -31.13 10.65
CA ASN A 511 -1.10 -31.67 11.26
C ASN A 511 -0.49 -32.88 10.51
N GLN A 512 -0.98 -33.23 9.31
CA GLN A 512 -0.37 -34.30 8.51
C GLN A 512 1.10 -34.02 8.15
N SER A 513 1.89 -35.09 7.99
CA SER A 513 3.33 -34.97 7.71
C SER A 513 3.64 -34.33 6.35
N LYS A 514 2.71 -34.37 5.38
CA LYS A 514 2.88 -33.76 4.05
C LYS A 514 2.99 -32.23 4.08
N TYR A 515 2.49 -31.58 5.14
CA TYR A 515 2.52 -30.12 5.29
C TYR A 515 3.69 -29.58 6.12
N GLN A 516 4.49 -30.48 6.72
CA GLN A 516 5.56 -30.10 7.65
C GLN A 516 6.64 -29.24 6.99
N GLY A 517 6.88 -28.05 7.56
CA GLY A 517 7.82 -27.07 7.03
C GLY A 517 7.29 -26.21 5.89
N ILE A 518 6.08 -26.50 5.38
CA ILE A 518 5.35 -25.68 4.41
C ILE A 518 4.37 -24.79 5.16
N PHE A 519 3.56 -25.36 6.05
CA PHE A 519 2.69 -24.57 6.93
C PHE A 519 3.47 -24.07 8.14
N VAL A 520 3.27 -22.79 8.51
CA VAL A 520 4.03 -22.13 9.57
C VAL A 520 3.16 -21.41 10.60
N THR A 521 3.65 -21.40 11.85
CA THR A 521 2.94 -20.86 13.02
C THR A 521 3.82 -20.00 13.93
N ASP A 522 5.11 -19.86 13.61
CA ASP A 522 6.10 -19.05 14.31
C ASP A 522 6.11 -17.57 13.88
N VAL A 523 4.98 -17.10 13.33
CA VAL A 523 4.79 -15.70 12.93
C VAL A 523 4.70 -14.77 14.15
N ASN A 524 5.36 -13.63 14.05
CA ASN A 524 5.49 -12.64 15.11
C ASN A 524 5.82 -11.26 14.52
N SER A 525 6.04 -10.25 15.37
CA SER A 525 6.28 -8.87 14.94
C SER A 525 7.58 -8.64 14.17
N LYS A 526 8.47 -9.64 14.09
CA LYS A 526 9.73 -9.57 13.32
C LYS A 526 9.74 -10.46 12.09
N THR A 527 8.62 -11.11 11.75
CA THR A 527 8.51 -11.97 10.57
C THR A 527 8.67 -11.17 9.28
N THR A 528 9.67 -11.53 8.48
CA THR A 528 9.98 -10.91 7.19
C THR A 528 9.48 -11.71 6.00
N LEU A 529 9.45 -11.11 4.81
CA LEU A 529 9.19 -11.81 3.55
C LEU A 529 10.08 -13.05 3.37
N LYS A 530 11.37 -12.93 3.71
CA LYS A 530 12.34 -14.02 3.67
C LYS A 530 11.98 -15.19 4.60
N ASP A 531 11.36 -14.92 5.74
CA ASP A 531 10.96 -15.95 6.69
C ASP A 531 9.73 -16.73 6.20
N LEU A 532 8.88 -16.12 5.35
CA LEU A 532 7.67 -16.75 4.79
C LEU A 532 7.81 -17.24 3.35
N ALA A 533 8.88 -16.88 2.62
CA ALA A 533 9.08 -17.28 1.23
C ALA A 533 8.91 -18.80 1.04
N GLY A 534 7.97 -19.19 0.17
CA GLY A 534 7.62 -20.59 -0.12
C GLY A 534 6.78 -21.31 0.95
N LYS A 535 6.22 -20.59 1.92
CA LYS A 535 5.40 -21.13 3.03
C LYS A 535 3.95 -20.64 3.00
N ILE A 536 3.12 -21.28 3.81
CA ILE A 536 1.70 -20.95 3.97
C ILE A 536 1.40 -20.66 5.45
N VAL A 537 0.83 -19.49 5.72
CA VAL A 537 0.32 -19.09 7.04
C VAL A 537 -1.15 -19.48 7.11
N VAL A 538 -1.51 -20.44 7.96
CA VAL A 538 -2.88 -20.96 8.06
C VAL A 538 -3.53 -20.45 9.34
N PHE A 539 -4.52 -19.57 9.21
CA PHE A 539 -5.37 -19.12 10.31
C PHE A 539 -6.66 -19.94 10.35
N VAL A 540 -6.96 -20.53 11.52
CA VAL A 540 -8.20 -21.28 11.80
C VAL A 540 -9.04 -20.48 12.78
N ASN A 541 -10.18 -19.94 12.32
CA ASN A 541 -11.07 -19.12 13.14
C ASN A 541 -12.09 -20.02 13.85
N TYR A 542 -11.84 -20.30 15.13
CA TYR A 542 -12.64 -21.23 15.93
C TYR A 542 -13.83 -20.52 16.60
N GLN A 543 -15.00 -20.68 16.00
CA GLN A 543 -16.25 -19.99 16.39
C GLN A 543 -16.96 -20.60 17.61
N ALA A 544 -16.23 -20.84 18.70
CA ALA A 544 -16.82 -21.31 19.96
C ALA A 544 -16.15 -20.67 21.19
N PRO A 545 -16.91 -20.35 22.25
CA PRO A 545 -16.36 -19.72 23.46
C PRO A 545 -15.44 -20.65 24.25
N THR A 546 -15.60 -21.97 24.14
CA THR A 546 -14.86 -22.98 24.92
C THR A 546 -14.37 -24.13 24.05
N PHE A 547 -13.17 -24.63 24.36
CA PHE A 547 -12.61 -25.83 23.73
C PHE A 547 -13.32 -27.10 24.19
N PRO A 548 -13.29 -28.18 23.39
CA PRO A 548 -13.73 -29.49 23.83
C PRO A 548 -12.88 -30.01 24.99
N VAL A 549 -13.54 -30.53 26.03
CA VAL A 549 -12.94 -31.15 27.22
C VAL A 549 -13.68 -32.46 27.51
N SER A 550 -13.03 -33.60 27.27
CA SER A 550 -13.65 -34.94 27.28
C SER A 550 -14.96 -35.02 26.47
N GLU A 551 -15.04 -34.31 25.33
CA GLU A 551 -16.23 -34.29 24.50
C GLU A 551 -16.52 -35.64 23.85
N GLY A 552 -17.78 -36.03 23.85
CA GLY A 552 -18.23 -37.35 23.41
C GLY A 552 -17.75 -38.54 24.25
N ALA A 553 -17.25 -38.32 25.48
CA ALA A 553 -16.79 -39.42 26.34
C ALA A 553 -17.91 -40.44 26.64
N CYS A 554 -17.57 -41.74 26.56
CA CYS A 554 -18.47 -42.85 26.86
C CYS A 554 -17.76 -43.92 27.72
N LYS A 555 -18.55 -44.72 28.44
CA LYS A 555 -18.06 -45.85 29.26
C LYS A 555 -18.91 -47.07 28.99
N GLU A 556 -18.34 -48.25 29.14
CA GLU A 556 -19.07 -49.51 28.98
C GLU A 556 -20.35 -49.56 29.81
N GLY A 557 -21.42 -50.05 29.20
CA GLY A 557 -22.72 -50.23 29.83
C GLY A 557 -22.76 -51.43 30.78
N TRP A 558 -23.91 -51.63 31.40
CA TRP A 558 -24.10 -52.72 32.35
C TRP A 558 -23.84 -54.09 31.71
N GLY A 559 -22.77 -54.76 32.15
CA GLY A 559 -22.32 -56.05 31.61
C GLY A 559 -21.07 -55.99 30.72
N GLY A 560 -20.48 -54.81 30.49
CA GLY A 560 -19.29 -54.66 29.63
C GLY A 560 -19.63 -54.58 28.14
N TYR A 561 -20.83 -54.06 27.82
CA TYR A 561 -21.29 -53.85 26.44
C TYR A 561 -21.20 -52.38 26.06
N GLY A 562 -20.68 -52.09 24.86
CA GLY A 562 -20.49 -50.73 24.35
C GLY A 562 -19.02 -50.39 24.17
N GLU A 563 -18.75 -49.11 24.01
CA GLU A 563 -17.41 -48.54 23.88
C GLU A 563 -16.92 -47.94 25.21
N GLN A 564 -15.61 -47.82 25.35
CA GLN A 564 -14.97 -46.92 26.30
C GLN A 564 -14.15 -45.89 25.52
N TYR A 565 -14.48 -44.62 25.70
CA TYR A 565 -13.77 -43.49 25.11
C TYR A 565 -13.69 -42.37 26.15
N GLU A 566 -12.48 -41.92 26.49
CA GLU A 566 -12.27 -40.87 27.51
C GLU A 566 -12.68 -39.45 27.02
N GLY A 567 -13.13 -39.34 25.77
CA GLY A 567 -13.56 -38.10 25.14
C GLY A 567 -12.43 -37.31 24.48
N TYR A 568 -12.78 -36.44 23.54
CA TYR A 568 -11.84 -35.54 22.91
C TYR A 568 -11.57 -34.31 23.79
N THR A 569 -10.29 -34.02 24.02
CA THR A 569 -9.86 -32.78 24.68
C THR A 569 -8.89 -32.06 23.77
N TYR A 570 -9.21 -30.83 23.37
CA TYR A 570 -8.29 -30.00 22.60
C TYR A 570 -7.47 -29.11 23.53
N VAL A 571 -6.16 -29.07 23.28
CA VAL A 571 -5.24 -28.14 23.93
C VAL A 571 -4.38 -27.53 22.83
N PRO A 572 -4.35 -26.19 22.66
CA PRO A 572 -3.44 -25.54 21.72
C PRO A 572 -2.00 -25.99 21.96
N SER A 573 -1.34 -26.50 20.93
CA SER A 573 0.01 -27.07 21.04
C SER A 573 0.98 -26.31 20.13
N SER A 574 2.23 -26.19 20.58
CA SER A 574 3.32 -25.67 19.75
C SER A 574 3.74 -26.62 18.61
N SER A 575 3.17 -27.83 18.56
CA SER A 575 3.31 -28.77 17.44
C SER A 575 2.32 -28.52 16.31
N ASN A 576 1.35 -27.62 16.49
CA ASN A 576 0.32 -27.36 15.49
C ASN A 576 0.93 -26.68 14.27
N GLN A 577 0.49 -27.12 13.09
CA GLN A 577 0.89 -26.56 11.79
C GLN A 577 -0.04 -25.41 11.34
N TYR A 578 -0.90 -24.92 12.23
CA TYR A 578 -1.82 -23.81 11.97
C TYR A 578 -1.96 -22.91 13.21
N ILE A 579 -2.36 -21.67 12.96
CA ILE A 579 -2.57 -20.62 13.96
C ILE A 579 -4.05 -20.62 14.32
N LEU A 580 -4.37 -20.90 15.58
CA LEU A 580 -5.75 -20.90 16.06
C LEU A 580 -6.13 -19.52 16.61
N THR A 581 -7.25 -18.98 16.17
CA THR A 581 -7.85 -17.75 16.69
C THR A 581 -9.23 -18.06 17.29
N ARG A 582 -9.54 -17.51 18.47
CA ARG A 582 -10.82 -17.76 19.18
C ARG A 582 -11.27 -16.59 20.04
N ARG A 583 -10.37 -16.03 20.86
CA ARG A 583 -10.71 -14.93 21.76
C ARG A 583 -10.86 -13.64 20.98
N VAL A 584 -12.02 -12.99 21.14
CA VAL A 584 -12.39 -11.78 20.40
C VAL A 584 -12.37 -10.60 21.35
N TYR A 585 -11.82 -9.48 20.89
CA TYR A 585 -11.78 -8.22 21.63
C TYR A 585 -12.24 -7.06 20.76
N ASN A 586 -12.87 -6.05 21.37
CA ASN A 586 -13.17 -4.79 20.69
C ASN A 586 -11.94 -3.85 20.63
N GLU A 587 -12.08 -2.72 19.95
CA GLU A 587 -11.03 -1.69 19.82
C GLU A 587 -10.47 -1.20 21.17
N SER A 588 -11.28 -1.23 22.24
CA SER A 588 -10.87 -0.84 23.60
C SER A 588 -10.15 -1.95 24.38
N GLY A 589 -10.03 -3.15 23.80
CA GLY A 589 -9.40 -4.32 24.44
C GLY A 589 -10.29 -5.07 25.44
N GLU A 590 -11.60 -4.84 25.43
CA GLU A 590 -12.56 -5.64 26.20
C GLU A 590 -12.83 -6.97 25.49
N GLU A 591 -12.78 -8.10 26.23
CA GLU A 591 -13.05 -9.43 25.67
C GLU A 591 -14.55 -9.63 25.43
N LEU A 592 -14.92 -9.91 24.18
CA LEU A 592 -16.29 -10.12 23.72
C LEU A 592 -16.60 -11.58 23.33
N THR A 593 -15.65 -12.51 23.50
CA THR A 593 -15.71 -13.91 23.03
C THR A 593 -17.08 -14.59 23.22
N ASP A 594 -17.67 -14.50 24.42
CA ASP A 594 -18.94 -15.16 24.74
C ASP A 594 -20.17 -14.52 24.05
N SER A 595 -20.21 -13.20 23.91
CA SER A 595 -21.33 -12.52 23.23
C SER A 595 -21.18 -12.58 21.72
N PHE A 596 -19.95 -12.48 21.22
CA PHE A 596 -19.62 -12.41 19.81
C PHE A 596 -19.98 -13.70 19.04
N TRP A 597 -19.64 -14.88 19.56
CA TRP A 597 -19.95 -16.15 18.86
C TRP A 597 -21.44 -16.54 18.83
N ASN A 598 -22.27 -15.82 19.59
CA ASN A 598 -23.73 -15.88 19.52
C ASN A 598 -24.34 -14.92 18.47
N LEU A 599 -23.55 -14.01 17.89
CA LEU A 599 -23.98 -13.19 16.77
C LEU A 599 -23.97 -14.00 15.46
N ASN A 600 -24.73 -13.53 14.46
CA ASN A 600 -24.50 -13.92 13.07
C ASN A 600 -23.21 -13.21 12.62
N ASP A 601 -22.21 -13.99 12.20
CA ASP A 601 -20.87 -13.52 11.83
C ASP A 601 -20.88 -12.63 10.57
N ARG A 602 -21.91 -12.75 9.72
CA ARG A 602 -22.09 -11.95 8.49
C ARG A 602 -22.58 -10.51 8.76
N ASP A 603 -22.89 -10.19 10.02
CA ASP A 603 -23.59 -8.96 10.45
C ASP A 603 -22.76 -8.02 11.35
N ILE A 604 -21.46 -8.28 11.50
CA ILE A 604 -20.60 -7.52 12.40
C ILE A 604 -20.29 -6.13 11.80
N THR A 605 -20.92 -5.09 12.36
CA THR A 605 -20.83 -3.69 11.92
C THR A 605 -19.72 -2.86 12.60
N TYR A 606 -18.72 -3.53 13.19
CA TYR A 606 -17.60 -2.87 13.89
C TYR A 606 -16.32 -3.70 13.78
N PRO A 607 -15.14 -3.08 13.77
CA PRO A 607 -13.87 -3.81 13.79
C PRO A 607 -13.63 -4.48 15.16
N TYR A 608 -12.92 -5.59 15.13
CA TYR A 608 -12.52 -6.36 16.31
C TYR A 608 -11.14 -6.96 16.09
N TYR A 609 -10.49 -7.50 17.12
CA TYR A 609 -9.29 -8.31 16.95
C TYR A 609 -9.37 -9.66 17.65
N LEU A 610 -8.65 -10.62 17.07
CA LEU A 610 -8.44 -11.95 17.59
C LEU A 610 -7.01 -12.08 18.10
N THR A 611 -6.81 -12.73 19.24
CA THR A 611 -5.47 -13.11 19.70
C THR A 611 -5.18 -14.56 19.36
N PRO A 612 -4.09 -14.89 18.65
CA PRO A 612 -3.67 -16.26 18.42
C PRO A 612 -3.39 -17.04 19.71
N GLU A 613 -3.78 -18.31 19.73
CA GLU A 613 -3.44 -19.29 20.76
C GLU A 613 -2.39 -20.27 20.20
N GLY A 614 -1.40 -20.66 21.02
CA GLY A 614 -0.31 -21.57 20.60
C GLY A 614 1.05 -20.87 20.49
N THR A 615 1.71 -20.96 19.33
CA THR A 615 3.06 -20.41 19.06
C THR A 615 3.08 -18.94 18.64
N ALA A 616 2.07 -18.46 17.91
CA ALA A 616 1.96 -17.08 17.42
C ALA A 616 1.50 -16.06 18.50
N THR A 617 1.74 -16.35 19.78
CA THR A 617 1.28 -15.49 20.90
C THR A 617 1.95 -14.11 20.87
N GLY A 618 1.14 -13.07 21.04
CA GLY A 618 1.60 -11.66 21.06
C GLY A 618 1.23 -10.85 19.82
N LEU A 619 0.76 -11.52 18.76
CA LEU A 619 0.08 -10.86 17.65
C LEU A 619 -1.36 -10.48 18.02
N GLN A 620 -1.87 -9.42 17.39
CA GLN A 620 -3.28 -9.06 17.35
C GLN A 620 -3.74 -9.11 15.88
N VAL A 621 -4.67 -10.01 15.56
CA VAL A 621 -5.22 -10.18 14.21
C VAL A 621 -6.55 -9.43 14.14
N TRP A 622 -6.50 -8.19 13.71
CA TRP A 622 -7.67 -7.35 13.48
C TRP A 622 -8.48 -7.88 12.30
N LYS A 623 -9.81 -7.85 12.43
CA LYS A 623 -10.76 -8.20 11.38
C LYS A 623 -11.94 -7.23 11.30
N GLN A 624 -12.50 -7.12 10.09
CA GLN A 624 -13.88 -6.68 9.84
C GLN A 624 -14.49 -7.64 8.80
N THR A 625 -15.79 -7.95 8.88
CA THR A 625 -16.47 -8.88 7.95
C THR A 625 -17.98 -8.60 7.83
N LEU A 626 -18.36 -7.33 7.62
CA LEU A 626 -19.76 -7.00 7.34
C LEU A 626 -20.12 -7.52 5.93
N GLN A 627 -20.87 -8.63 5.84
CA GLN A 627 -21.15 -9.30 4.55
C GLN A 627 -22.56 -9.07 4.02
N ARG A 628 -23.58 -8.92 4.89
CA ARG A 628 -24.96 -8.60 4.47
C ARG A 628 -25.12 -7.09 4.28
N LEU A 629 -25.24 -6.64 3.05
CA LEU A 629 -25.33 -5.22 2.66
C LEU A 629 -26.75 -4.84 2.21
N ASP A 630 -27.13 -3.57 2.30
CA ASP A 630 -28.32 -3.08 1.61
C ASP A 630 -28.18 -3.18 0.09
N ASN A 631 -29.32 -3.30 -0.60
CA ASN A 631 -29.38 -3.37 -2.06
C ASN A 631 -30.00 -2.06 -2.62
N PRO A 632 -29.22 -1.19 -3.28
CA PRO A 632 -29.71 0.06 -3.86
C PRO A 632 -30.82 -0.11 -4.91
N SER A 633 -30.92 -1.29 -5.53
CA SER A 633 -31.96 -1.60 -6.54
C SER A 633 -33.32 -1.94 -5.92
N LEU A 634 -33.43 -2.10 -4.59
CA LEU A 634 -34.69 -2.38 -3.91
C LEU A 634 -35.39 -1.11 -3.41
N SER A 635 -36.69 -1.01 -3.68
CA SER A 635 -37.56 0.05 -3.14
C SER A 635 -38.10 -0.24 -1.73
N SER A 636 -37.88 -1.46 -1.21
CA SER A 636 -38.19 -1.85 0.17
C SER A 636 -37.38 -3.08 0.58
N TYR A 637 -36.82 -3.04 1.79
CA TYR A 637 -36.07 -4.13 2.42
C TYR A 637 -37.00 -5.26 2.93
N PRO A 638 -36.47 -6.48 3.16
CA PRO A 638 -37.25 -7.58 3.71
C PRO A 638 -37.90 -7.25 5.06
N TYR A 639 -38.94 -8.01 5.40
CA TYR A 639 -39.75 -7.80 6.58
C TYR A 639 -38.95 -8.07 7.88
N TYR A 640 -38.95 -7.10 8.80
CA TYR A 640 -38.40 -7.09 10.18
C TYR A 640 -37.02 -6.44 10.44
N ASP A 641 -36.08 -6.38 9.50
CA ASP A 641 -34.74 -5.80 9.73
C ASP A 641 -34.44 -4.64 8.77
N ASP A 642 -33.90 -3.53 9.30
CA ASP A 642 -33.41 -2.41 8.48
C ASP A 642 -31.92 -2.61 8.15
N TYR A 643 -31.64 -2.85 6.87
CA TYR A 643 -30.27 -3.01 6.34
C TYR A 643 -29.70 -1.70 5.76
N SER A 644 -30.45 -0.59 5.77
CA SER A 644 -30.08 0.65 5.08
C SER A 644 -28.74 1.24 5.56
N GLY A 645 -27.90 1.66 4.61
CA GLY A 645 -26.61 2.29 4.88
C GLY A 645 -25.50 1.32 5.30
N ARG A 646 -25.68 0.01 5.14
CA ARG A 646 -24.64 -1.00 5.42
C ARG A 646 -23.50 -0.98 4.41
N ILE A 647 -23.73 -0.64 3.14
CA ILE A 647 -22.67 -0.35 2.15
C ILE A 647 -21.78 0.78 2.70
N SER A 648 -22.37 1.93 3.04
CA SER A 648 -21.63 3.08 3.59
C SER A 648 -20.93 2.73 4.91
N THR A 649 -21.58 1.94 5.77
CA THR A 649 -20.98 1.43 7.02
C THR A 649 -19.74 0.59 6.73
N LYS A 650 -19.82 -0.35 5.79
CA LYS A 650 -18.69 -1.20 5.37
C LYS A 650 -17.53 -0.38 4.81
N VAL A 651 -17.83 0.55 3.91
CA VAL A 651 -16.83 1.46 3.31
C VAL A 651 -16.15 2.30 4.39
N ASN A 652 -16.91 2.83 5.35
CA ASN A 652 -16.37 3.62 6.46
C ASN A 652 -15.51 2.81 7.43
N ILE A 653 -15.93 1.58 7.79
CA ILE A 653 -15.11 0.67 8.60
C ILE A 653 -13.80 0.38 7.86
N THR A 654 -13.88 0.02 6.58
CA THR A 654 -12.73 -0.30 5.73
C THR A 654 -11.71 0.85 5.69
N LYS A 655 -12.16 2.08 5.41
CA LYS A 655 -11.32 3.28 5.38
C LYS A 655 -10.69 3.57 6.76
N SER A 656 -11.46 3.41 7.85
CA SER A 656 -10.97 3.56 9.23
C SER A 656 -9.93 2.50 9.61
N PHE A 657 -10.09 1.28 9.08
CA PHE A 657 -9.18 0.15 9.29
C PHE A 657 -7.81 0.41 8.67
N PHE A 658 -7.78 0.93 7.44
CA PHE A 658 -6.54 1.37 6.79
C PHE A 658 -5.86 2.49 7.57
N GLN A 659 -6.60 3.52 8.00
CA GLN A 659 -6.04 4.59 8.84
C GLN A 659 -5.49 4.09 10.18
N THR A 660 -6.11 3.05 10.77
CA THR A 660 -5.61 2.39 11.98
C THR A 660 -4.32 1.61 11.72
N ALA A 661 -4.24 0.88 10.60
CA ALA A 661 -3.02 0.17 10.18
C ALA A 661 -1.86 1.13 9.87
N ILE A 662 -2.13 2.25 9.19
CA ILE A 662 -1.17 3.34 8.97
C ILE A 662 -0.68 3.91 10.30
N THR A 663 -1.60 4.27 11.21
CA THR A 663 -1.29 4.89 12.52
C THR A 663 -0.48 3.95 13.43
N ASN A 664 -0.76 2.65 13.41
CA ASN A 664 0.04 1.70 14.16
C ASN A 664 1.43 1.51 13.52
N ASN A 665 1.51 1.51 12.19
CA ASN A 665 2.77 1.34 11.49
C ASN A 665 3.76 2.51 11.67
N THR A 666 3.27 3.74 11.84
CA THR A 666 4.11 4.95 12.05
C THR A 666 4.73 5.05 13.45
N GLN A 667 4.36 4.17 14.39
CA GLN A 667 4.98 4.13 15.73
C GLN A 667 6.49 3.83 15.66
N GLU A 668 7.24 4.34 16.64
CA GLU A 668 8.70 4.18 16.69
C GLU A 668 9.12 2.71 16.84
N GLY A 669 10.15 2.29 16.08
CA GLY A 669 10.66 0.92 16.08
C GLY A 669 9.61 -0.13 15.69
N ASP A 670 9.59 -1.23 16.45
CA ASP A 670 8.78 -2.42 16.15
C ASP A 670 7.35 -2.36 16.74
N ALA A 671 6.97 -1.28 17.44
CA ALA A 671 5.79 -1.24 18.32
C ALA A 671 4.46 -1.58 17.62
N GLY A 672 4.30 -1.20 16.35
CA GLY A 672 3.12 -1.51 15.53
C GLY A 672 3.19 -2.84 14.75
N LEU A 673 4.33 -3.53 14.73
CA LEU A 673 4.54 -4.69 13.84
C LEU A 673 3.86 -5.98 14.35
N ASN A 674 3.36 -5.99 15.59
CA ASN A 674 2.55 -7.10 16.11
C ASN A 674 1.07 -7.06 15.67
N GLN A 675 0.69 -6.04 14.90
CA GLN A 675 -0.67 -5.82 14.39
C GLN A 675 -0.79 -6.41 12.99
N TRP A 676 -1.69 -7.36 12.79
CA TRP A 676 -2.01 -7.96 11.50
C TRP A 676 -3.47 -7.64 11.17
N TYR A 677 -3.75 -7.28 9.92
CA TYR A 677 -5.07 -6.80 9.49
C TYR A 677 -5.63 -7.72 8.41
N VAL A 678 -6.88 -8.16 8.58
CA VAL A 678 -7.65 -8.91 7.58
C VAL A 678 -8.96 -8.16 7.32
N ASN A 679 -9.01 -7.48 6.19
CA ASN A 679 -10.07 -6.56 5.79
C ASN A 679 -10.95 -7.23 4.72
N ASP A 680 -12.14 -7.68 5.08
CA ASP A 680 -13.02 -8.45 4.20
C ASP A 680 -14.04 -7.57 3.47
N LEU A 681 -13.72 -7.20 2.24
CA LEU A 681 -14.60 -6.44 1.35
C LEU A 681 -15.73 -7.29 0.77
N GLY A 682 -15.62 -8.62 0.81
CA GLY A 682 -16.61 -9.51 0.22
C GLY A 682 -17.94 -9.57 0.96
N GLY A 683 -18.99 -10.02 0.27
CA GLY A 683 -20.37 -9.94 0.76
C GLY A 683 -21.39 -9.86 -0.36
N PHE A 684 -22.64 -9.49 -0.03
CA PHE A 684 -23.75 -9.48 -0.97
C PHE A 684 -24.82 -8.46 -0.58
N CYS A 685 -25.48 -7.89 -1.59
CA CYS A 685 -26.63 -7.01 -1.43
C CYS A 685 -27.89 -7.88 -1.19
N VAL A 686 -28.57 -7.68 -0.06
CA VAL A 686 -29.74 -8.51 0.31
C VAL A 686 -30.90 -8.37 -0.69
N VAL A 687 -31.63 -9.46 -0.91
CA VAL A 687 -32.72 -9.51 -1.92
C VAL A 687 -34.05 -9.85 -1.25
N ASN A 688 -35.16 -9.33 -1.79
CA ASN A 688 -36.49 -9.47 -1.18
C ASN A 688 -37.25 -10.70 -1.71
N GLU A 689 -36.63 -11.87 -1.61
CA GLU A 689 -37.22 -13.15 -2.02
C GLU A 689 -37.39 -14.11 -0.83
N SER A 690 -38.49 -14.87 -0.80
CA SER A 690 -38.81 -15.78 0.30
C SER A 690 -37.87 -16.99 0.42
N GLY A 691 -37.00 -17.23 -0.58
CA GLY A 691 -35.94 -18.24 -0.52
C GLY A 691 -34.58 -17.69 -0.06
N SER A 692 -34.37 -16.38 -0.15
CA SER A 692 -33.12 -15.70 0.19
C SER A 692 -33.06 -15.20 1.63
N TYR A 693 -34.20 -15.16 2.33
CA TYR A 693 -34.26 -14.72 3.72
C TYR A 693 -34.37 -15.90 4.70
N ASN A 694 -33.20 -16.36 5.16
CA ASN A 694 -33.09 -17.05 6.43
C ASN A 694 -31.95 -16.42 7.25
N PRO A 695 -32.28 -15.62 8.29
CA PRO A 695 -31.26 -14.94 9.12
C PRO A 695 -30.41 -15.90 9.95
N ASP A 696 -30.86 -17.15 10.15
CA ASP A 696 -30.11 -18.18 10.90
C ASP A 696 -29.09 -18.91 10.00
N ASN A 697 -29.38 -19.05 8.70
CA ASN A 697 -28.48 -19.69 7.73
C ASN A 697 -27.57 -18.70 6.98
N GLY A 698 -27.90 -17.41 7.00
CA GLY A 698 -27.24 -16.40 6.20
C GLY A 698 -27.47 -16.59 4.71
N ASP A 699 -28.73 -16.86 4.30
CA ASP A 699 -29.09 -17.00 2.89
C ASP A 699 -28.88 -15.69 2.10
N SER A 700 -28.71 -15.86 0.79
CA SER A 700 -27.79 -15.03 0.00
C SER A 700 -28.46 -14.04 -0.97
N GLY A 701 -27.68 -13.23 -1.70
CA GLY A 701 -28.19 -12.18 -2.61
C GLY A 701 -27.18 -11.72 -3.66
N ASN A 702 -27.33 -10.50 -4.20
CA ASN A 702 -26.56 -10.04 -5.35
C ASN A 702 -25.11 -9.69 -4.99
N THR A 703 -24.15 -10.53 -5.41
CA THR A 703 -22.71 -10.36 -5.17
C THR A 703 -22.04 -9.38 -6.14
N VAL A 704 -22.53 -9.29 -7.38
CA VAL A 704 -21.99 -8.41 -8.43
C VAL A 704 -22.21 -6.95 -8.07
N LEU A 705 -23.44 -6.62 -7.65
CA LEU A 705 -23.77 -5.29 -7.15
C LEU A 705 -22.99 -4.94 -5.87
N ALA A 706 -22.81 -5.90 -4.95
CA ALA A 706 -21.98 -5.68 -3.76
C ALA A 706 -20.52 -5.39 -4.10
N ALA A 707 -19.96 -6.09 -5.10
CA ALA A 707 -18.61 -5.82 -5.60
C ALA A 707 -18.53 -4.43 -6.24
N HIS A 708 -19.48 -4.05 -7.09
CA HIS A 708 -19.55 -2.71 -7.68
C HIS A 708 -19.54 -1.60 -6.62
N GLU A 709 -20.48 -1.67 -5.67
CA GLU A 709 -20.69 -0.62 -4.66
C GLU A 709 -19.52 -0.52 -3.65
N VAL A 710 -18.89 -1.64 -3.28
CA VAL A 710 -17.80 -1.64 -2.29
C VAL A 710 -16.43 -1.47 -2.95
N ASN A 711 -16.11 -2.24 -4.01
CA ASN A 711 -14.77 -2.21 -4.59
C ASN A 711 -14.49 -0.85 -5.27
N SER A 712 -15.49 -0.19 -5.86
CA SER A 712 -15.33 1.13 -6.47
C SER A 712 -14.95 2.21 -5.45
N GLU A 713 -15.67 2.27 -4.32
CA GLU A 713 -15.44 3.21 -3.22
C GLU A 713 -14.07 3.02 -2.55
N ILE A 714 -13.56 1.80 -2.52
CA ILE A 714 -12.23 1.49 -1.97
C ILE A 714 -11.14 1.72 -3.00
N TYR A 715 -11.35 1.40 -4.28
CA TYR A 715 -10.44 1.75 -5.37
C TYR A 715 -10.23 3.26 -5.44
N ASN A 716 -11.32 4.04 -5.52
CA ASN A 716 -11.29 5.50 -5.59
C ASN A 716 -10.55 6.12 -4.38
N TYR A 717 -10.68 5.51 -3.20
CA TYR A 717 -9.97 5.94 -1.99
C TYR A 717 -8.46 5.68 -2.05
N LEU A 718 -8.04 4.55 -2.62
CA LEU A 718 -6.62 4.16 -2.70
C LEU A 718 -5.85 4.83 -3.84
N ILE A 719 -6.53 5.27 -4.91
CA ILE A 719 -5.89 6.01 -6.03
C ILE A 719 -5.86 7.53 -5.83
N ASP A 720 -6.53 8.04 -4.81
CA ASP A 720 -6.59 9.46 -4.48
C ASP A 720 -5.31 9.88 -3.74
N PRO A 721 -4.45 10.75 -4.33
CA PRO A 721 -3.14 11.10 -3.76
C PRO A 721 -3.23 11.94 -2.49
N ASP A 722 -4.40 12.51 -2.16
CA ASP A 722 -4.61 13.20 -0.87
C ASP A 722 -4.80 12.20 0.30
N ASN A 723 -5.00 10.90 0.02
CA ASN A 723 -5.05 9.86 1.04
C ASN A 723 -3.66 9.26 1.31
N ASN A 724 -3.27 9.20 2.58
CA ASN A 724 -1.99 8.63 3.00
C ASN A 724 -1.84 7.15 2.56
N SER A 725 -0.81 6.86 1.76
CA SER A 725 -0.38 5.48 1.47
C SER A 725 0.27 4.82 2.70
N GLY A 726 -0.01 3.53 2.90
CA GLY A 726 0.53 2.74 4.00
C GLY A 726 -0.10 1.34 4.09
N PRO A 727 0.18 0.55 5.14
CA PRO A 727 -0.26 -0.85 5.19
C PRO A 727 -1.77 -1.02 5.12
N LEU A 728 -2.24 -1.83 4.18
CA LEU A 728 -3.66 -2.24 4.09
C LEU A 728 -3.93 -3.59 4.77
N GLY A 729 -2.87 -4.38 5.02
CA GLY A 729 -2.98 -5.77 5.46
C GLY A 729 -3.49 -6.69 4.35
N VAL A 730 -4.05 -7.83 4.75
CA VAL A 730 -4.81 -8.70 3.86
C VAL A 730 -6.13 -8.02 3.49
N VAL A 731 -6.41 -7.87 2.20
CA VAL A 731 -7.67 -7.32 1.68
C VAL A 731 -8.36 -8.38 0.82
N LEU A 732 -9.47 -8.92 1.32
CA LEU A 732 -10.25 -9.98 0.66
C LEU A 732 -11.41 -9.33 -0.12
N MET A 733 -11.68 -9.74 -1.35
CA MET A 733 -12.76 -9.16 -2.18
C MET A 733 -13.56 -10.20 -2.97
N ASN A 734 -14.80 -9.85 -3.32
CA ASN A 734 -15.56 -10.55 -4.36
C ASN A 734 -14.90 -10.33 -5.74
N PHE A 735 -15.04 -11.32 -6.63
CA PHE A 735 -14.61 -11.26 -8.03
C PHE A 735 -13.19 -10.72 -8.23
N PHE A 736 -12.26 -11.27 -7.46
CA PHE A 736 -10.84 -10.95 -7.53
C PHE A 736 -10.35 -11.02 -8.98
N GLY A 737 -9.66 -9.98 -9.47
CA GLY A 737 -9.08 -9.99 -10.82
C GLY A 737 -10.08 -9.87 -11.98
N VAL A 738 -11.36 -9.58 -11.73
CA VAL A 738 -12.39 -9.40 -12.76
C VAL A 738 -12.71 -7.91 -12.93
N GLU A 739 -12.64 -7.37 -14.14
CA GLU A 739 -12.97 -5.96 -14.41
C GLU A 739 -14.48 -5.71 -14.47
N ARG A 740 -15.22 -6.49 -15.28
CA ARG A 740 -16.64 -6.24 -15.59
C ARG A 740 -17.49 -7.51 -15.56
N MET A 741 -18.77 -7.34 -15.19
CA MET A 741 -19.82 -8.36 -15.17
C MET A 741 -21.14 -7.74 -15.65
N ASP A 742 -22.10 -8.53 -16.15
CA ASP A 742 -23.48 -8.04 -16.22
C ASP A 742 -24.13 -8.10 -14.83
N ASP A 743 -25.12 -7.23 -14.59
CA ASP A 743 -25.98 -7.23 -13.42
C ASP A 743 -27.45 -7.25 -13.85
N GLU A 744 -28.36 -7.46 -12.89
CA GLU A 744 -29.78 -7.34 -13.12
C GLU A 744 -30.21 -5.93 -13.56
N SER A 745 -29.59 -4.90 -12.97
CA SER A 745 -29.89 -3.49 -13.20
C SER A 745 -29.08 -2.84 -14.34
N ALA A 746 -27.89 -3.36 -14.66
CA ALA A 746 -26.98 -2.80 -15.66
C ALA A 746 -26.12 -3.87 -16.35
N SER A 747 -25.96 -3.77 -17.67
CA SER A 747 -25.00 -4.59 -18.43
C SER A 747 -23.59 -3.99 -18.39
N ASN A 748 -22.56 -4.84 -18.41
CA ASN A 748 -21.14 -4.45 -18.47
C ASN A 748 -20.74 -3.47 -17.33
N LEU A 749 -21.19 -3.78 -16.12
CA LEU A 749 -20.92 -3.04 -14.89
C LEU A 749 -19.46 -3.25 -14.46
N ASN A 750 -18.73 -2.18 -14.18
CA ASN A 750 -17.38 -2.27 -13.63
C ASN A 750 -17.46 -2.68 -12.15
N ILE A 751 -16.90 -3.83 -11.80
CA ILE A 751 -16.87 -4.38 -10.45
C ILE A 751 -15.49 -4.22 -9.77
N TYR A 752 -14.56 -3.57 -10.46
CA TYR A 752 -13.26 -3.11 -9.95
C TYR A 752 -12.34 -4.21 -9.40
N GLY A 753 -12.66 -5.50 -9.57
CA GLY A 753 -11.87 -6.61 -9.02
C GLY A 753 -10.45 -6.70 -9.58
N GLU A 754 -10.26 -6.37 -10.85
CA GLU A 754 -8.93 -6.23 -11.47
C GLU A 754 -8.20 -4.98 -10.96
N TRP A 755 -8.82 -3.79 -11.04
CA TRP A 755 -8.16 -2.54 -10.69
C TRP A 755 -7.85 -2.40 -9.20
N LEU A 756 -8.73 -2.88 -8.32
CA LEU A 756 -8.54 -2.83 -6.87
C LEU A 756 -7.44 -3.80 -6.43
N SER A 757 -7.45 -5.05 -6.89
CA SER A 757 -6.39 -6.02 -6.55
C SER A 757 -5.01 -5.53 -6.99
N ARG A 758 -4.92 -4.95 -8.18
CA ARG A 758 -3.73 -4.24 -8.68
C ARG A 758 -3.31 -3.07 -7.80
N THR A 759 -4.24 -2.18 -7.44
CA THR A 759 -3.97 -1.00 -6.58
C THR A 759 -3.47 -1.41 -5.19
N ILE A 760 -3.98 -2.51 -4.62
CA ILE A 760 -3.51 -3.07 -3.35
C ILE A 760 -2.06 -3.57 -3.45
N ILE A 761 -1.68 -4.21 -4.56
CA ILE A 761 -0.28 -4.60 -4.82
C ILE A 761 0.62 -3.36 -4.91
N GLU A 762 0.20 -2.37 -5.69
CA GLU A 762 0.96 -1.16 -6.02
C GLU A 762 1.16 -0.24 -4.82
N ASN A 763 0.21 -0.22 -3.87
CA ASN A 763 0.34 0.51 -2.61
C ASN A 763 1.58 0.09 -1.79
N ASN A 764 2.06 -1.17 -1.92
CA ASN A 764 3.33 -1.60 -1.29
C ASN A 764 4.57 -0.82 -1.78
N TYR A 765 4.43 -0.05 -2.87
CA TYR A 765 5.48 0.76 -3.48
C TYR A 765 5.26 2.27 -3.30
N ASN A 766 4.25 2.69 -2.52
CA ASN A 766 3.91 4.12 -2.34
C ASN A 766 4.28 4.67 -0.95
N PHE A 767 4.92 3.87 -0.08
CA PHE A 767 5.41 4.31 1.23
C PHE A 767 6.68 3.58 1.67
N PHE A 768 7.39 4.15 2.65
CA PHE A 768 8.61 3.55 3.21
C PHE A 768 8.27 2.35 4.10
N LEU A 769 8.40 1.15 3.55
CA LEU A 769 8.36 -0.11 4.30
C LEU A 769 9.54 -0.18 5.29
N LYS A 770 9.30 -0.72 6.49
CA LYS A 770 10.35 -1.05 7.47
C LYS A 770 10.92 -2.43 7.13
N ARG A 771 12.18 -2.66 7.47
CA ARG A 771 12.86 -3.94 7.25
C ARG A 771 13.75 -4.31 8.43
N ALA A 772 14.03 -5.60 8.57
CA ALA A 772 15.15 -6.06 9.39
C ALA A 772 16.49 -5.53 8.84
N GLU A 773 17.48 -5.39 9.71
CA GLU A 773 18.86 -4.98 9.37
C GLU A 773 19.53 -5.98 8.40
#